data_AF-A0A495IG00-F1
#
_entry.id   AF-A0A495IG00-F1
#
_cell.length_a   1.000
_cell.length_b   1.000
_cell.length_c   1.000
_cell.angle_alpha   90.00
_cell.angle_beta   90.00
_cell.angle_gamma   90.00
#
_symmetry.space_group_name_H-M   'P 1'
#
loop_
_entity.id
_entity.type
_entity.pdbx_description
1 polymer ?
#
loop_
_entity_poly.entity_id
_entity_poly.type
_entity_poly.pdbx_seq_one_letter_code
_entity_poly.pdbx_strand_id
1 'polypeptide(L)'
;MHSFSTTRVRSALVALAVAGLATFGVAAPAQAASAGAAPATAATNAAGSASSASPMTAAQAQGVLRSWRNPQGTPDLGPNVIVFDPSMPQATIQATVDAVAAQQVDSEMGTGRYSLLFKPGVYGSAATPLDFQVGYYTEVAGLGQSPRDVTINGHVDVYNRCLTADNCTALDNFWRSMSNLTVNVTGLDGCRAGTEFWAVSQASPLRRVNITGGGLSYMDYCTAGPQYASGGFMADSEAGSIVNGSQQQFYTRDSTIGSWSNGVWNQVFSGVQGAPAQSYPNPTYTTLAATPASREKPYLYVDAQGRYRVFVPSPRTNSSGTTWAAGETPGRSLPISAFVVAKPGDSTLKIDLQLAFGKNLLLTPGVYDVSQSILVTRPDTIVLGMGFATLTADHGAVPIRTADVPGIDIAGIMIDAGAQNSPALLQVGTVLGTRLPRASSASDPTALQDVFFRVGGPHVGKATTSLVVDDSHVILDDIWAWRADHGTGVGWTVNTADTGVVVNGDDVTATGLFVEHYQKYNVIWNGQGGETIFFQNELPYDAPDQAAWQHDGSLGWAAYKVAPTVKTHQLWGAGSYIFTDVDPTLHASRGFEVPVTPGVQLHDLLTVELGDGTLDHVVNDTGDPVTSAAVGTPSTVVSFP
;
A
#
# COMPACT_ATOMS: atom_id res chain seq x y z
N MET A 1 -22.60 3.84 -47.97
CA MET A 1 -21.18 3.45 -48.14
C MET A 1 -20.37 4.59 -47.55
N HIS A 2 -19.68 4.52 -46.41
CA HIS A 2 -19.10 3.42 -45.64
C HIS A 2 -19.46 3.55 -44.16
N SER A 3 -19.58 2.38 -43.51
CA SER A 3 -19.89 2.17 -42.11
C SER A 3 -18.62 2.34 -41.27
N PHE A 4 -18.69 3.16 -40.23
CA PHE A 4 -17.70 3.17 -39.15
C PHE A 4 -17.98 1.97 -38.24
N SER A 5 -16.98 1.08 -38.16
CA SER A 5 -16.97 -0.09 -37.31
C SER A 5 -16.73 0.31 -35.85
N THR A 6 -17.61 -0.14 -34.98
CA THR A 6 -17.51 -0.03 -33.52
C THR A 6 -16.46 -1.01 -33.01
N THR A 7 -15.34 -0.48 -32.51
CA THR A 7 -14.30 -1.27 -31.83
C THR A 7 -14.82 -1.71 -30.46
N ARG A 8 -14.95 -3.03 -30.27
CA ARG A 8 -15.25 -3.64 -28.97
C ARG A 8 -14.01 -3.50 -28.09
N VAL A 9 -14.07 -2.66 -27.07
CA VAL A 9 -13.15 -2.71 -25.94
C VAL A 9 -13.56 -3.93 -25.10
N ARG A 10 -12.72 -4.97 -25.08
CA ARG A 10 -12.83 -6.05 -24.09
C ARG A 10 -12.15 -5.54 -22.83
N SER A 11 -12.92 -5.28 -21.78
CA SER A 11 -12.39 -5.17 -20.42
C SER A 11 -11.84 -6.56 -20.04
N ALA A 12 -10.52 -6.70 -19.98
CA ALA A 12 -9.86 -7.91 -19.53
C ALA A 12 -9.66 -7.82 -18.00
N LEU A 13 -10.68 -8.25 -17.24
CA LEU A 13 -10.46 -8.71 -15.87
C LEU A 13 -10.09 -10.19 -15.99
N VAL A 14 -8.84 -10.53 -15.66
CA VAL A 14 -8.30 -11.88 -15.81
C VAL A 14 -8.98 -12.81 -14.80
N ALA A 15 -10.02 -13.50 -15.27
CA ALA A 15 -10.53 -14.73 -14.68
C ALA A 15 -10.05 -15.89 -15.57
N LEU A 16 -8.96 -16.57 -15.19
CA LEU A 16 -8.63 -17.88 -15.76
C LEU A 16 -8.19 -18.90 -14.70
N ALA A 17 -8.63 -20.12 -14.98
CA ALA A 17 -8.81 -21.28 -14.11
C ALA A 17 -7.54 -21.88 -13.49
N VAL A 18 -7.63 -22.25 -12.21
CA VAL A 18 -6.69 -23.18 -11.56
C VAL A 18 -7.01 -24.61 -11.99
N ALA A 19 -6.10 -25.23 -12.71
CA ALA A 19 -5.97 -26.68 -12.75
C ALA A 19 -4.51 -27.08 -12.59
N GLY A 20 -4.19 -27.60 -11.40
CA GLY A 20 -3.04 -28.48 -11.19
C GLY A 20 -1.91 -27.88 -10.37
N LEU A 21 -1.89 -28.22 -9.07
CA LEU A 21 -0.73 -28.79 -8.35
C LEU A 21 -0.98 -28.69 -6.83
N ALA A 22 -1.68 -29.69 -6.29
CA ALA A 22 -1.67 -29.97 -4.87
C ALA A 22 -1.70 -31.48 -4.67
N THR A 23 -0.53 -32.11 -4.75
CA THR A 23 -0.31 -33.44 -4.18
C THR A 23 1.03 -33.47 -3.48
N PHE A 24 1.04 -33.16 -2.19
CA PHE A 24 1.95 -33.80 -1.24
C PHE A 24 1.14 -34.25 -0.03
N GLY A 25 0.99 -35.57 0.06
CA GLY A 25 0.20 -36.22 1.09
C GLY A 25 0.93 -36.26 2.42
N VAL A 26 0.17 -36.09 3.51
CA VAL A 26 0.52 -36.63 4.82
C VAL A 26 -0.70 -37.42 5.30
N ALA A 27 -0.48 -38.71 5.47
CA ALA A 27 -1.48 -39.68 5.91
C ALA A 27 -1.75 -39.55 7.42
N ALA A 28 -3.03 -39.60 7.79
CA ALA A 28 -3.48 -39.99 9.13
C ALA A 28 -4.85 -40.71 9.03
N PRO A 29 -5.15 -41.67 9.93
CA PRO A 29 -5.92 -42.86 9.58
C PRO A 29 -7.44 -42.68 9.64
N ALA A 30 -8.10 -43.42 8.76
CA ALA A 30 -9.55 -43.58 8.70
C ALA A 30 -10.09 -44.30 9.95
N GLN A 31 -11.08 -43.69 10.62
CA GLN A 31 -12.06 -44.43 11.42
C GLN A 31 -13.37 -44.49 10.64
N ALA A 32 -13.80 -45.72 10.36
CA ALA A 32 -15.06 -46.04 9.74
C ALA A 32 -16.22 -45.75 10.71
N ALA A 33 -17.27 -45.08 10.22
CA ALA A 33 -18.57 -45.10 10.86
C ALA A 33 -19.67 -45.29 9.81
N SER A 34 -20.38 -46.40 9.99
CA SER A 34 -21.47 -46.95 9.21
C SER A 34 -22.70 -46.05 9.15
N ALA A 35 -23.35 -46.05 7.99
CA ALA A 35 -24.70 -45.56 7.80
C ALA A 35 -25.70 -46.30 8.71
N GLY A 36 -26.53 -45.54 9.42
CA GLY A 36 -27.65 -46.05 10.21
C GLY A 36 -28.69 -44.94 10.36
N ALA A 37 -29.73 -45.01 9.53
CA ALA A 37 -30.90 -44.15 9.63
C ALA A 37 -31.87 -44.69 10.69
N ALA A 38 -32.28 -43.85 11.64
CA ALA A 38 -33.53 -43.97 12.37
C ALA A 38 -33.97 -42.60 12.94
N PRO A 39 -35.28 -42.30 13.00
CA PRO A 39 -35.79 -40.96 13.25
C PRO A 39 -35.98 -40.69 14.75
N ALA A 40 -35.69 -39.47 15.20
CA ALA A 40 -36.04 -39.04 16.55
C ALA A 40 -36.51 -37.57 16.56
N THR A 41 -37.82 -37.45 16.79
CA THR A 41 -38.49 -36.45 17.65
C THR A 41 -38.09 -34.99 17.53
N ALA A 42 -39.03 -34.21 16.98
CA ALA A 42 -39.05 -32.75 17.06
C ALA A 42 -39.00 -32.27 18.52
N ALA A 43 -37.90 -31.62 18.88
CA ALA A 43 -37.80 -30.72 20.01
C ALA A 43 -37.60 -29.30 19.46
N THR A 44 -38.58 -28.45 19.71
CA THR A 44 -38.57 -27.02 19.40
C THR A 44 -37.53 -26.31 20.25
N ASN A 45 -36.32 -26.10 19.71
CA ASN A 45 -35.41 -25.09 20.21
C ASN A 45 -35.58 -23.83 19.38
N ALA A 46 -36.00 -22.76 20.04
CA ALA A 46 -36.07 -21.43 19.47
C ALA A 46 -34.66 -20.98 19.07
N ALA A 47 -34.34 -21.09 17.79
CA ALA A 47 -33.19 -20.43 17.20
C ALA A 47 -33.45 -18.92 17.27
N GLY A 48 -32.61 -18.22 18.05
CA GLY A 48 -32.48 -16.77 17.95
C GLY A 48 -32.18 -16.44 16.50
N SER A 49 -33.07 -15.68 15.88
CA SER A 49 -32.95 -15.25 14.50
C SER A 49 -31.74 -14.32 14.43
N ALA A 50 -30.60 -14.80 13.93
CA ALA A 50 -29.56 -13.92 13.42
C ALA A 50 -30.20 -13.13 12.27
N SER A 51 -30.60 -11.90 12.56
CA SER A 51 -31.05 -10.97 11.53
C SER A 51 -29.85 -10.72 10.62
N SER A 52 -29.85 -11.32 9.44
CA SER A 52 -29.04 -10.86 8.32
C SER A 52 -29.55 -9.45 7.99
N ALA A 53 -28.89 -8.45 8.57
CA ALA A 53 -29.16 -7.06 8.22
C ALA A 53 -29.03 -6.94 6.70
N SER A 54 -30.11 -6.51 6.04
CA SER A 54 -30.04 -6.24 4.60
C SER A 54 -28.99 -5.14 4.38
N PRO A 55 -28.17 -5.23 3.30
CA PRO A 55 -27.15 -4.23 3.04
C PRO A 55 -27.77 -2.83 2.99
N MET A 56 -27.11 -1.86 3.62
CA MET A 56 -27.59 -0.49 3.71
C MET A 56 -27.67 0.13 2.30
N THR A 57 -28.81 0.74 1.97
CA THR A 57 -28.95 1.44 0.68
C THR A 57 -28.10 2.72 0.66
N ALA A 58 -27.67 3.15 -0.53
CA ALA A 58 -26.90 4.40 -0.70
C ALA A 58 -27.62 5.63 -0.10
N ALA A 59 -28.95 5.69 -0.19
CA ALA A 59 -29.74 6.78 0.38
C ALA A 59 -29.72 6.77 1.93
N GLN A 60 -29.80 5.58 2.55
CA GLN A 60 -29.68 5.43 4.00
C GLN A 60 -28.27 5.81 4.47
N ALA A 61 -27.23 5.33 3.77
CA ALA A 61 -25.85 5.66 4.07
C ALA A 61 -25.59 7.17 4.03
N GLN A 62 -26.07 7.85 2.98
CA GLN A 62 -25.97 9.32 2.88
C GLN A 62 -26.72 10.03 4.02
N GLY A 63 -27.88 9.52 4.44
CA GLY A 63 -28.63 10.06 5.57
C GLY A 63 -27.83 10.01 6.88
N VAL A 64 -27.22 8.86 7.17
CA VAL A 64 -26.35 8.67 8.35
C VAL A 64 -25.20 9.67 8.34
N LEU A 65 -24.42 9.71 7.25
CA LEU A 65 -23.24 10.57 7.17
C LEU A 65 -23.57 12.07 7.21
N ARG A 66 -24.66 12.52 6.58
CA ARG A 66 -25.09 13.93 6.64
C ARG A 66 -25.51 14.37 8.04
N SER A 67 -26.06 13.44 8.82
CA SER A 67 -26.48 13.68 10.20
C SER A 67 -25.32 13.65 11.19
N TRP A 68 -24.18 13.07 10.80
CA TRP A 68 -23.02 12.92 11.67
C TRP A 68 -22.50 14.25 12.21
N ARG A 69 -22.13 14.27 13.49
CA ARG A 69 -21.50 15.39 14.16
C ARG A 69 -20.36 14.87 15.01
N ASN A 70 -19.15 15.39 14.78
CA ASN A 70 -18.00 15.02 15.60
C ASN A 70 -18.19 15.46 17.06
N PRO A 71 -17.59 14.73 18.03
CA PRO A 71 -17.57 15.11 19.43
C PRO A 71 -17.10 16.54 19.64
N GLN A 72 -17.66 17.22 20.64
CA GLN A 72 -17.22 18.55 21.03
C GLN A 72 -15.71 18.58 21.32
N GLY A 73 -15.04 19.67 20.93
CA GLY A 73 -13.59 19.84 21.09
C GLY A 73 -12.76 19.24 19.96
N THR A 74 -13.38 18.54 19.00
CA THR A 74 -12.72 18.14 17.75
C THR A 74 -12.41 19.37 16.91
N PRO A 75 -11.14 19.58 16.46
CA PRO A 75 -10.80 20.62 15.50
C PRO A 75 -11.61 20.45 14.22
N ASP A 76 -11.77 21.54 13.48
CA ASP A 76 -12.42 21.49 12.17
C ASP A 76 -11.50 20.82 11.14
N LEU A 77 -11.58 19.49 11.08
CA LEU A 77 -10.87 18.62 10.14
C LEU A 77 -11.70 18.32 8.88
N GLY A 78 -12.75 19.10 8.63
CA GLY A 78 -13.67 18.88 7.50
C GLY A 78 -14.71 17.79 7.74
N PRO A 79 -15.67 17.64 6.81
CA PRO A 79 -16.85 16.77 6.98
C PRO A 79 -16.54 15.28 6.82
N ASN A 80 -15.42 14.95 6.18
CA ASN A 80 -15.04 13.58 5.84
C ASN A 80 -14.18 12.90 6.93
N VAL A 81 -13.92 13.62 8.01
CA VAL A 81 -13.26 13.08 9.21
C VAL A 81 -14.35 12.76 10.23
N ILE A 82 -14.50 11.47 10.53
CA ILE A 82 -15.52 10.93 11.43
C ILE A 82 -14.79 10.48 12.70
N VAL A 83 -15.02 11.19 13.81
CA VAL A 83 -14.37 10.91 15.10
C VAL A 83 -15.33 10.23 16.05
N PHE A 84 -15.01 9.00 16.44
CA PHE A 84 -15.74 8.24 17.43
C PHE A 84 -15.20 8.46 18.84
N ASP A 85 -16.09 8.58 19.82
CA ASP A 85 -15.77 8.62 21.24
C ASP A 85 -16.31 7.34 21.93
N PRO A 86 -15.60 6.74 22.90
CA PRO A 86 -16.04 5.49 23.53
C PRO A 86 -17.38 5.61 24.27
N SER A 87 -17.87 6.83 24.57
CA SER A 87 -19.20 7.01 25.15
C SER A 87 -20.34 6.86 24.14
N MET A 88 -20.05 6.81 22.84
CA MET A 88 -21.06 6.66 21.80
C MET A 88 -21.69 5.26 21.84
N PRO A 89 -23.01 5.13 21.60
CA PRO A 89 -23.63 3.82 21.48
C PRO A 89 -22.99 3.02 20.34
N GLN A 90 -22.64 1.75 20.60
CA GLN A 90 -22.02 0.87 19.61
C GLN A 90 -22.82 0.82 18.30
N ALA A 91 -24.15 0.72 18.38
CA ALA A 91 -25.02 0.66 17.20
C ALA A 91 -24.93 1.93 16.33
N THR A 92 -24.65 3.10 16.93
CA THR A 92 -24.44 4.35 16.18
C THR A 92 -23.09 4.34 15.46
N ILE A 93 -22.04 3.82 16.11
CA ILE A 93 -20.73 3.64 15.50
C ILE A 93 -20.84 2.66 14.33
N GLN A 94 -21.43 1.48 14.56
CA GLN A 94 -21.68 0.45 13.57
C GLN A 94 -22.40 1.00 12.33
N ALA A 95 -23.54 1.67 12.53
CA ALA A 95 -24.29 2.25 11.42
C ALA A 95 -23.48 3.29 10.61
N THR A 96 -22.54 3.99 11.25
CA THR A 96 -21.71 5.01 10.60
C THR A 96 -20.59 4.37 9.78
N VAL A 97 -19.89 3.38 10.34
CA VAL A 97 -18.84 2.65 9.60
C VAL A 97 -19.44 1.86 8.44
N ASP A 98 -20.61 1.25 8.63
CA ASP A 98 -21.36 0.56 7.56
C ASP A 98 -21.78 1.53 6.44
N ALA A 99 -22.16 2.76 6.81
CA ALA A 99 -22.53 3.79 5.83
C ALA A 99 -21.34 4.25 4.98
N VAL A 100 -20.12 4.29 5.54
CA VAL A 100 -18.90 4.54 4.77
C VAL A 100 -18.56 3.34 3.89
N ALA A 101 -18.58 2.13 4.45
CA ALA A 101 -18.30 0.90 3.70
C ALA A 101 -19.24 0.75 2.49
N ALA A 102 -20.54 1.00 2.66
CA ALA A 102 -21.53 0.94 1.59
C ALA A 102 -21.27 1.93 0.43
N GLN A 103 -20.52 3.01 0.69
CA GLN A 103 -20.10 3.95 -0.36
C GLN A 103 -18.75 3.60 -0.96
N GLN A 104 -17.86 2.98 -0.19
CA GLN A 104 -16.45 2.91 -0.53
C GLN A 104 -15.97 1.52 -0.97
N VAL A 105 -16.64 0.41 -0.62
CA VAL A 105 -16.17 -0.95 -0.95
C VAL A 105 -15.96 -1.16 -2.45
N ASP A 106 -16.85 -0.65 -3.29
CA ASP A 106 -16.77 -0.76 -4.76
C ASP A 106 -16.36 0.54 -5.47
N SER A 107 -15.90 1.56 -4.73
CA SER A 107 -15.65 2.92 -5.23
C SER A 107 -14.18 3.15 -5.62
N GLU A 108 -13.64 2.20 -6.38
CA GLU A 108 -12.23 2.16 -6.77
C GLU A 108 -11.73 3.45 -7.40
N MET A 109 -12.46 4.02 -8.36
CA MET A 109 -12.10 5.28 -9.04
C MET A 109 -12.93 6.47 -8.54
N GLY A 110 -13.59 6.33 -7.39
CA GLY A 110 -14.43 7.37 -6.80
C GLY A 110 -13.63 8.50 -6.15
N THR A 111 -14.31 9.62 -5.93
CA THR A 111 -13.72 10.80 -5.25
C THR A 111 -13.98 10.83 -3.75
N GLY A 112 -14.74 9.86 -3.21
CA GLY A 112 -14.98 9.74 -1.78
C GLY A 112 -13.68 9.43 -1.05
N ARG A 113 -13.43 10.16 0.04
CA ARG A 113 -12.26 10.06 0.92
C ARG A 113 -12.75 10.14 2.35
N TYR A 114 -12.33 9.22 3.23
CA TYR A 114 -12.80 9.20 4.61
C TYR A 114 -11.69 8.85 5.59
N SER A 115 -11.72 9.48 6.77
CA SER A 115 -10.97 9.04 7.95
C SER A 115 -11.92 8.67 9.06
N LEU A 116 -11.85 7.42 9.51
CA LEU A 116 -12.57 6.85 10.64
C LEU A 116 -11.63 6.82 11.85
N LEU A 117 -11.79 7.79 12.75
CA LEU A 117 -10.85 8.04 13.85
C LEU A 117 -11.46 7.67 15.20
N PHE A 118 -10.77 6.85 15.97
CA PHE A 118 -11.25 6.35 17.26
C PHE A 118 -10.46 6.99 18.38
N LYS A 119 -11.11 7.76 19.27
CA LYS A 119 -10.48 8.27 20.48
C LYS A 119 -10.00 7.15 21.41
N PRO A 120 -9.03 7.41 22.31
CA PRO A 120 -8.63 6.45 23.34
C PRO A 120 -9.83 5.87 24.08
N GLY A 121 -9.91 4.54 24.14
CA GLY A 121 -11.06 3.82 24.69
C GLY A 121 -11.25 2.43 24.08
N VAL A 122 -12.36 1.81 24.48
CA VAL A 122 -12.74 0.47 24.05
C VAL A 122 -14.06 0.56 23.29
N TYR A 123 -14.11 -0.07 22.12
CA TYR A 123 -15.24 -0.07 21.19
C TYR A 123 -15.70 -1.51 20.98
N GLY A 124 -17.02 -1.74 21.03
CA GLY A 124 -17.58 -3.08 20.97
C GLY A 124 -17.32 -3.92 22.23
N SER A 125 -17.94 -5.09 22.29
CA SER A 125 -17.75 -6.08 23.36
C SER A 125 -17.94 -7.50 22.81
N ALA A 126 -17.58 -8.54 23.56
CA ALA A 126 -17.84 -9.91 23.15
C ALA A 126 -19.34 -10.21 22.89
N ALA A 127 -20.26 -9.50 23.56
CA ALA A 127 -21.69 -9.67 23.36
C ALA A 127 -22.25 -8.82 22.19
N THR A 128 -21.59 -7.71 21.88
CA THR A 128 -21.97 -6.76 20.83
C THR A 128 -20.69 -6.24 20.15
N PRO A 129 -20.05 -7.08 19.32
CA PRO A 129 -18.80 -6.71 18.67
C PRO A 129 -19.00 -5.55 17.69
N LEU A 130 -17.92 -4.84 17.36
CA LEU A 130 -17.90 -3.82 16.32
C LEU A 130 -17.17 -4.39 15.10
N ASP A 131 -17.93 -4.80 14.08
CA ASP A 131 -17.42 -5.52 12.92
C ASP A 131 -17.73 -4.72 11.66
N PHE A 132 -16.72 -4.31 10.88
CA PHE A 132 -16.97 -3.51 9.68
C PHE A 132 -15.91 -3.71 8.60
N GLN A 133 -16.30 -3.43 7.35
CA GLN A 133 -15.39 -3.49 6.22
C GLN A 133 -14.74 -2.14 5.92
N VAL A 134 -13.48 -2.18 5.48
CA VAL A 134 -12.74 -1.01 5.00
C VAL A 134 -12.73 -1.00 3.46
N GLY A 135 -13.44 -0.04 2.88
CA GLY A 135 -13.47 0.18 1.43
C GLY A 135 -12.32 1.04 0.91
N TYR A 136 -12.35 1.37 -0.39
CA TYR A 136 -11.38 2.26 -1.02
C TYR A 136 -11.33 3.63 -0.31
N TYR A 137 -10.17 4.25 -0.36
CA TYR A 137 -9.85 5.57 0.20
C TYR A 137 -10.36 5.82 1.62
N THR A 138 -10.30 4.78 2.45
CA THR A 138 -10.73 4.83 3.83
C THR A 138 -9.53 4.60 4.73
N GLU A 139 -9.25 5.57 5.58
CA GLU A 139 -8.31 5.44 6.69
C GLU A 139 -9.07 5.05 7.95
N VAL A 140 -8.62 4.03 8.65
CA VAL A 140 -9.05 3.68 10.00
C VAL A 140 -7.88 3.92 10.96
N ALA A 141 -8.06 4.76 11.96
CA ALA A 141 -6.96 5.04 12.89
C ALA A 141 -7.41 5.26 14.34
N GLY A 142 -6.61 4.78 15.28
CA GLY A 142 -6.72 5.17 16.68
C GLY A 142 -6.02 6.52 16.96
N LEU A 143 -6.63 7.34 17.80
CA LEU A 143 -6.12 8.64 18.27
C LEU A 143 -5.39 8.52 19.62
N GLY A 144 -4.87 7.32 19.93
CA GLY A 144 -3.97 7.08 21.06
C GLY A 144 -2.56 7.58 20.81
N GLN A 145 -1.77 7.76 21.87
CA GLN A 145 -0.32 7.89 21.69
C GLN A 145 0.31 6.52 21.42
N SER A 146 -0.33 5.46 21.92
CA SER A 146 0.02 4.06 21.70
C SER A 146 -1.15 3.31 21.03
N PRO A 147 -0.88 2.27 20.22
CA PRO A 147 -1.95 1.42 19.69
C PRO A 147 -2.71 0.65 20.77
N ARG A 148 -2.19 0.59 22.00
CA ARG A 148 -2.87 0.01 23.16
C ARG A 148 -3.96 0.91 23.75
N ASP A 149 -3.99 2.19 23.39
CA ASP A 149 -4.95 3.15 23.95
C ASP A 149 -6.34 3.04 23.29
N VAL A 150 -6.43 2.41 22.12
CA VAL A 150 -7.67 2.20 21.36
C VAL A 150 -7.84 0.72 21.11
N THR A 151 -8.93 0.13 21.60
CA THR A 151 -9.25 -1.29 21.36
C THR A 151 -10.59 -1.42 20.67
N ILE A 152 -10.61 -2.10 19.54
CA ILE A 152 -11.83 -2.57 18.86
C ILE A 152 -12.02 -4.04 19.22
N ASN A 153 -13.07 -4.36 19.97
CA ASN A 153 -13.54 -5.73 20.17
C ASN A 153 -14.48 -6.09 19.01
N GLY A 154 -13.95 -6.79 18.02
CA GLY A 154 -14.63 -7.03 16.76
C GLY A 154 -13.62 -7.22 15.64
N HIS A 155 -13.99 -6.78 14.44
CA HIS A 155 -13.22 -6.94 13.21
C HIS A 155 -13.16 -5.63 12.38
N VAL A 156 -12.05 -5.41 11.68
CA VAL A 156 -11.82 -4.25 10.78
C VAL A 156 -11.37 -4.76 9.40
N ASP A 157 -12.28 -5.49 8.75
CA ASP A 157 -11.91 -6.40 7.67
C ASP A 157 -11.77 -5.73 6.29
N VAL A 158 -10.98 -6.38 5.44
CA VAL A 158 -11.00 -6.25 3.98
C VAL A 158 -11.15 -7.66 3.40
N TYR A 159 -12.19 -7.83 2.58
CA TYR A 159 -12.51 -9.09 1.89
C TYR A 159 -12.31 -8.97 0.38
N ASN A 160 -12.33 -10.10 -0.32
CA ASN A 160 -12.28 -10.12 -1.78
C ASN A 160 -13.41 -9.26 -2.37
N ARG A 161 -13.08 -8.51 -3.42
CA ARG A 161 -14.05 -7.77 -4.22
C ARG A 161 -14.62 -8.68 -5.30
N CYS A 162 -15.94 -8.85 -5.29
CA CYS A 162 -16.66 -9.73 -6.21
C CYS A 162 -17.42 -8.93 -7.27
N LEU A 163 -16.79 -8.66 -8.42
CA LEU A 163 -17.44 -7.96 -9.54
C LEU A 163 -18.45 -8.87 -10.28
N THR A 164 -18.17 -10.17 -10.31
CA THR A 164 -19.08 -11.22 -10.78
C THR A 164 -18.93 -12.45 -9.88
N ALA A 165 -19.81 -13.44 -10.02
CA ALA A 165 -19.73 -14.67 -9.23
C ALA A 165 -18.41 -15.45 -9.42
N ASP A 166 -17.81 -15.34 -10.62
CA ASP A 166 -16.54 -16.01 -10.96
C ASP A 166 -15.32 -15.07 -10.88
N ASN A 167 -15.53 -13.82 -10.44
CA ASN A 167 -14.47 -12.82 -10.28
C ASN A 167 -14.56 -12.22 -8.88
N CYS A 168 -14.03 -12.96 -7.92
CA CYS A 168 -13.90 -12.60 -6.52
C CYS A 168 -12.42 -12.67 -6.14
N THR A 169 -11.71 -11.53 -6.16
CA THR A 169 -10.27 -11.49 -5.84
C THR A 169 -9.96 -10.30 -4.96
N ALA A 170 -8.74 -10.25 -4.41
CA ALA A 170 -8.21 -9.09 -3.73
C ALA A 170 -7.24 -8.29 -4.61
N LEU A 171 -7.07 -8.63 -5.90
CA LEU A 171 -6.09 -8.00 -6.80
C LEU A 171 -6.24 -6.48 -6.86
N ASP A 172 -7.48 -5.97 -6.83
CA ASP A 172 -7.75 -4.54 -6.90
C ASP A 172 -8.04 -3.89 -5.53
N ASN A 173 -7.83 -4.59 -4.41
CA ASN A 173 -8.12 -4.02 -3.08
C ASN A 173 -7.04 -3.01 -2.63
N PHE A 174 -7.05 -1.84 -3.28
CA PHE A 174 -6.09 -0.76 -3.07
C PHE A 174 -6.56 0.31 -2.08
N TRP A 175 -5.66 1.24 -1.78
CA TRP A 175 -5.91 2.56 -1.20
C TRP A 175 -6.75 2.54 0.08
N ARG A 176 -6.34 1.79 1.10
CA ARG A 176 -6.99 1.80 2.42
C ARG A 176 -5.95 1.64 3.53
N SER A 177 -6.25 2.01 4.76
CA SER A 177 -5.25 1.85 5.82
C SER A 177 -5.87 1.57 7.18
N MET A 178 -5.12 0.86 8.02
CA MET A 178 -5.42 0.71 9.43
C MET A 178 -4.19 1.09 10.25
N SER A 179 -4.37 1.93 11.27
CA SER A 179 -3.25 2.32 12.10
C SER A 179 -3.53 2.66 13.56
N ASN A 180 -2.50 2.51 14.38
CA ASN A 180 -2.41 2.99 15.75
C ASN A 180 -3.58 2.54 16.66
N LEU A 181 -3.96 1.28 16.56
CA LEU A 181 -5.05 0.67 17.35
C LEU A 181 -4.80 -0.81 17.62
N THR A 182 -5.54 -1.36 18.58
CA THR A 182 -5.61 -2.79 18.85
C THR A 182 -6.93 -3.33 18.29
N VAL A 183 -6.86 -4.37 17.45
CA VAL A 183 -8.02 -5.20 17.11
C VAL A 183 -7.98 -6.43 18.00
N ASN A 184 -8.95 -6.53 18.91
CA ASN A 184 -9.18 -7.73 19.69
C ASN A 184 -10.27 -8.56 18.99
N VAL A 185 -9.83 -9.53 18.20
CA VAL A 185 -10.67 -10.33 17.31
C VAL A 185 -11.67 -11.13 18.13
N THR A 186 -12.96 -10.81 17.96
CA THR A 186 -14.10 -11.47 18.60
C THR A 186 -15.34 -11.26 17.75
N GLY A 187 -16.32 -12.16 17.85
CA GLY A 187 -17.51 -12.09 17.01
C GLY A 187 -17.32 -12.83 15.69
N LEU A 188 -18.23 -12.55 14.76
CA LEU A 188 -18.46 -13.29 13.52
C LEU A 188 -18.63 -14.82 13.74
N ASP A 189 -18.98 -15.55 12.68
CA ASP A 189 -19.23 -16.99 12.73
C ASP A 189 -18.46 -17.73 11.61
N GLY A 190 -18.35 -19.05 11.74
CA GLY A 190 -17.78 -19.91 10.70
C GLY A 190 -16.30 -19.63 10.43
N CYS A 191 -15.92 -19.58 9.15
CA CYS A 191 -14.52 -19.39 8.76
C CYS A 191 -13.99 -17.97 9.05
N ARG A 192 -14.87 -17.01 9.36
CA ARG A 192 -14.51 -15.63 9.70
C ARG A 192 -14.26 -15.44 11.20
N ALA A 193 -14.73 -16.36 12.04
CA ALA A 193 -14.52 -16.28 13.48
C ALA A 193 -13.03 -16.42 13.83
N GLY A 194 -12.54 -15.55 14.73
CA GLY A 194 -11.18 -15.64 15.27
C GLY A 194 -10.07 -15.27 14.29
N THR A 195 -10.39 -14.66 13.15
CA THR A 195 -9.41 -14.15 12.18
C THR A 195 -9.78 -12.75 11.72
N GLU A 196 -8.85 -11.81 11.84
CA GLU A 196 -8.92 -10.51 11.17
C GLU A 196 -8.52 -10.68 9.70
N PHE A 197 -9.36 -10.26 8.76
CA PHE A 197 -9.04 -10.33 7.33
C PHE A 197 -8.54 -8.98 6.83
N TRP A 198 -7.33 -8.97 6.30
CA TRP A 198 -6.76 -7.82 5.58
C TRP A 198 -6.35 -8.27 4.18
N ALA A 199 -7.34 -8.73 3.40
CA ALA A 199 -7.14 -9.24 2.04
C ALA A 199 -6.96 -8.10 1.04
N VAL A 200 -5.75 -7.54 0.99
CA VAL A 200 -5.42 -6.32 0.24
C VAL A 200 -4.37 -6.55 -0.86
N SER A 201 -4.25 -5.56 -1.73
CA SER A 201 -3.14 -5.40 -2.67
C SER A 201 -2.29 -4.17 -2.30
N GLN A 202 -1.64 -3.51 -3.26
CA GLN A 202 -0.75 -2.36 -3.05
C GLN A 202 -1.46 -1.16 -2.36
N ALA A 203 -0.66 -0.26 -1.78
CA ALA A 203 -1.10 0.95 -1.07
C ALA A 203 -2.18 0.71 -0.01
N SER A 204 -2.02 -0.39 0.74
CA SER A 204 -2.95 -0.79 1.79
C SER A 204 -2.28 -1.04 3.15
N PRO A 205 -1.57 -0.05 3.72
CA PRO A 205 -0.68 -0.25 4.85
C PRO A 205 -1.39 -0.60 6.16
N LEU A 206 -0.79 -1.53 6.91
CA LEU A 206 -1.01 -1.75 8.34
C LEU A 206 0.16 -1.16 9.13
N ARG A 207 -0.09 -0.16 9.99
CA ARG A 207 0.97 0.50 10.78
C ARG A 207 0.60 0.67 12.24
N ARG A 208 1.46 0.28 13.17
CA ARG A 208 1.15 0.39 14.61
C ARG A 208 -0.16 -0.32 14.95
N VAL A 209 -0.37 -1.52 14.44
CA VAL A 209 -1.56 -2.31 14.75
C VAL A 209 -1.17 -3.45 15.67
N ASN A 210 -2.01 -3.70 16.68
CA ASN A 210 -1.86 -4.84 17.57
C ASN A 210 -3.06 -5.77 17.36
N ILE A 211 -2.83 -6.97 16.82
CA ILE A 211 -3.87 -7.98 16.61
C ILE A 211 -3.84 -8.98 17.76
N THR A 212 -4.90 -9.03 18.55
CA THR A 212 -5.07 -9.94 19.68
C THR A 212 -6.36 -10.76 19.55
N GLY A 213 -6.54 -11.80 20.37
CA GLY A 213 -7.77 -12.59 20.40
C GLY A 213 -7.96 -13.56 19.21
N GLY A 214 -7.18 -13.41 18.13
CA GLY A 214 -7.24 -14.24 16.93
C GLY A 214 -5.99 -14.12 16.05
N GLY A 215 -6.07 -14.65 14.84
CA GLY A 215 -5.03 -14.53 13.80
C GLY A 215 -5.28 -13.35 12.85
N LEU A 216 -4.29 -13.06 12.02
CA LEU A 216 -4.39 -12.13 10.89
C LEU A 216 -4.27 -12.91 9.59
N SER A 217 -5.14 -12.66 8.61
CA SER A 217 -5.05 -13.25 7.27
C SER A 217 -4.93 -12.18 6.21
N TYR A 218 -3.93 -12.31 5.35
CA TYR A 218 -3.78 -11.47 4.16
C TYR A 218 -4.53 -12.02 2.93
N MET A 219 -5.27 -13.11 3.11
CA MET A 219 -6.11 -13.73 2.08
C MET A 219 -7.52 -13.90 2.63
N ASP A 220 -8.52 -13.53 1.83
CA ASP A 220 -9.90 -13.89 2.10
C ASP A 220 -10.21 -15.25 1.47
N TYR A 221 -10.03 -16.29 2.27
CA TYR A 221 -10.39 -17.65 1.92
C TYR A 221 -11.86 -17.99 2.17
N CYS A 222 -12.63 -17.06 2.74
CA CYS A 222 -14.02 -17.27 3.15
C CYS A 222 -15.02 -16.95 2.06
N THR A 223 -14.74 -15.96 1.22
CA THR A 223 -15.69 -15.49 0.20
C THR A 223 -15.75 -16.40 -1.01
N ALA A 224 -14.61 -16.87 -1.52
CA ALA A 224 -14.54 -17.72 -2.72
C ALA A 224 -13.36 -18.71 -2.67
N GLY A 225 -12.98 -19.18 -1.48
CA GLY A 225 -11.74 -19.95 -1.30
C GLY A 225 -10.49 -19.08 -1.47
N PRO A 226 -9.29 -19.67 -1.51
CA PRO A 226 -8.06 -18.95 -1.85
C PRO A 226 -8.16 -18.30 -3.23
N GLN A 227 -7.95 -16.99 -3.30
CA GLN A 227 -8.07 -16.17 -4.52
C GLN A 227 -6.88 -15.23 -4.65
N TYR A 228 -6.64 -14.68 -5.83
CA TYR A 228 -5.47 -13.83 -6.07
C TYR A 228 -5.46 -12.57 -5.19
N ALA A 229 -4.29 -12.24 -4.67
CA ALA A 229 -3.99 -11.06 -3.86
C ALA A 229 -2.53 -10.63 -4.12
N SER A 230 -2.28 -9.32 -4.23
CA SER A 230 -0.98 -8.75 -4.61
C SER A 230 -0.53 -7.65 -3.64
N GLY A 231 -0.62 -7.97 -2.35
CA GLY A 231 -0.16 -7.10 -1.26
C GLY A 231 1.37 -7.04 -1.20
N GLY A 232 1.94 -6.40 -0.19
CA GLY A 232 1.30 -5.57 0.81
C GLY A 232 2.35 -5.12 1.83
N PHE A 233 1.94 -4.27 2.77
CA PHE A 233 2.86 -3.59 3.67
C PHE A 233 2.37 -3.63 5.12
N MET A 234 3.22 -4.09 6.03
CA MET A 234 3.01 -4.03 7.49
C MET A 234 4.26 -3.46 8.18
N ALA A 235 4.07 -2.48 9.08
CA ALA A 235 5.15 -1.92 9.87
C ALA A 235 4.77 -1.63 11.32
N ASP A 236 5.76 -1.67 12.21
CA ASP A 236 5.64 -1.27 13.62
C ASP A 236 4.46 -1.95 14.35
N SER A 237 4.16 -3.20 14.01
CA SER A 237 2.92 -3.88 14.40
C SER A 237 3.19 -5.19 15.13
N GLU A 238 2.20 -5.66 15.89
CA GLU A 238 2.25 -6.91 16.65
C GLU A 238 1.08 -7.81 16.25
N ALA A 239 1.35 -9.07 15.94
CA ALA A 239 0.33 -10.06 15.62
C ALA A 239 0.76 -11.47 16.05
N GLY A 240 -0.21 -12.34 16.32
CA GLY A 240 0.05 -13.76 16.59
C GLY A 240 0.39 -14.53 15.32
N SER A 241 -0.50 -15.44 14.92
CA SER A 241 -0.37 -16.17 13.66
C SER A 241 -0.80 -15.31 12.47
N ILE A 242 0.04 -15.23 11.45
CA ILE A 242 -0.27 -14.59 10.17
C ILE A 242 -0.43 -15.66 9.09
N VAL A 243 -1.56 -15.59 8.38
CA VAL A 243 -1.83 -16.37 7.17
C VAL A 243 -1.49 -15.52 5.95
N ASN A 244 -0.39 -15.84 5.26
CA ASN A 244 -0.08 -15.28 3.93
C ASN A 244 -1.11 -15.75 2.90
N GLY A 245 -1.41 -17.05 2.91
CA GLY A 245 -2.32 -17.66 1.96
C GLY A 245 -1.79 -17.53 0.53
N SER A 246 -2.65 -17.03 -0.35
CA SER A 246 -2.39 -16.81 -1.79
C SER A 246 -1.68 -15.50 -2.12
N GLN A 247 -1.34 -14.67 -1.12
CA GLN A 247 -0.60 -13.43 -1.34
C GLN A 247 0.69 -13.70 -2.10
N GLN A 248 0.80 -13.11 -3.29
CA GLN A 248 1.94 -13.25 -4.19
C GLN A 248 3.25 -12.84 -3.49
N GLN A 249 3.25 -11.64 -2.93
CA GLN A 249 4.36 -11.06 -2.18
C GLN A 249 3.84 -10.31 -0.96
N PHE A 250 4.72 -10.01 0.00
CA PHE A 250 4.40 -9.12 1.12
C PHE A 250 5.67 -8.61 1.79
N TYR A 251 5.65 -7.37 2.28
CA TYR A 251 6.73 -6.80 3.08
C TYR A 251 6.27 -6.51 4.51
N THR A 252 7.05 -6.99 5.48
CA THR A 252 6.85 -6.67 6.90
C THR A 252 8.14 -6.13 7.51
N ARG A 253 8.09 -4.98 8.19
CA ARG A 253 9.25 -4.44 8.90
C ARG A 253 8.98 -4.07 10.35
N ASP A 254 10.04 -4.11 11.16
CA ASP A 254 10.08 -3.58 12.53
C ASP A 254 8.87 -4.01 13.39
N SER A 255 8.50 -5.28 13.28
CA SER A 255 7.26 -5.83 13.84
C SER A 255 7.56 -7.03 14.72
N THR A 256 6.56 -7.50 15.47
CA THR A 256 6.63 -8.74 16.24
C THR A 256 5.52 -9.66 15.78
N ILE A 257 5.88 -10.86 15.33
CA ILE A 257 4.92 -11.86 14.85
C ILE A 257 5.13 -13.20 15.56
N GLY A 258 4.06 -13.97 15.72
CA GLY A 258 4.13 -15.33 16.29
C GLY A 258 4.53 -16.38 15.25
N SER A 259 3.90 -16.38 14.08
CA SER A 259 4.20 -17.32 13.00
C SER A 259 3.73 -16.79 11.64
N TRP A 260 4.33 -17.30 10.57
CA TRP A 260 3.95 -17.01 9.18
C TRP A 260 3.64 -18.31 8.43
N SER A 261 2.47 -18.40 7.78
CA SER A 261 1.96 -19.68 7.25
C SER A 261 2.75 -20.27 6.08
N ASN A 262 3.09 -19.45 5.08
CA ASN A 262 3.72 -19.87 3.82
C ASN A 262 4.30 -18.68 3.04
N GLY A 263 5.17 -18.97 2.06
CA GLY A 263 5.55 -18.03 1.00
C GLY A 263 4.93 -18.44 -0.33
N VAL A 264 4.72 -17.48 -1.24
CA VAL A 264 4.31 -17.73 -2.63
C VAL A 264 5.47 -17.37 -3.54
N TRP A 265 5.70 -16.08 -3.79
CA TRP A 265 6.79 -15.63 -4.66
C TRP A 265 7.87 -14.84 -3.92
N ASN A 266 7.49 -13.89 -3.05
CA ASN A 266 8.45 -12.98 -2.42
C ASN A 266 7.97 -12.45 -1.07
N GLN A 267 8.31 -13.13 0.03
CA GLN A 267 7.91 -12.74 1.38
C GLN A 267 9.13 -12.18 2.11
N VAL A 268 9.12 -10.87 2.36
CA VAL A 268 10.30 -10.13 2.82
C VAL A 268 10.08 -9.56 4.22
N PHE A 269 11.08 -9.74 5.08
CA PHE A 269 11.08 -9.30 6.47
C PHE A 269 12.35 -8.52 6.79
N SER A 270 12.25 -7.36 7.44
CA SER A 270 13.41 -6.68 8.02
C SER A 270 13.13 -6.17 9.43
N GLY A 271 13.99 -6.55 10.38
CA GLY A 271 13.77 -6.15 11.78
C GLY A 271 12.51 -6.78 12.41
N VAL A 272 12.03 -7.90 11.88
CA VAL A 272 10.82 -8.57 12.39
C VAL A 272 11.20 -9.65 13.39
N GLN A 273 10.73 -9.50 14.63
CA GLN A 273 10.88 -10.51 15.67
C GLN A 273 9.88 -11.64 15.43
N GLY A 274 10.36 -12.88 15.37
CA GLY A 274 9.55 -14.06 15.07
C GLY A 274 9.34 -14.34 13.58
N ALA A 275 9.97 -13.56 12.68
CA ALA A 275 9.99 -13.89 11.25
C ALA A 275 10.66 -15.26 10.98
N PRO A 276 10.23 -15.98 9.93
CA PRO A 276 10.94 -17.17 9.48
C PRO A 276 12.39 -16.82 9.10
N ALA A 277 13.31 -17.76 9.31
CA ALA A 277 14.70 -17.57 8.90
C ALA A 277 14.81 -17.43 7.37
N GLN A 278 15.85 -16.73 6.91
CA GLN A 278 16.24 -16.66 5.49
C GLN A 278 16.26 -18.06 4.88
N SER A 279 15.51 -18.26 3.79
CA SER A 279 15.43 -19.58 3.13
C SER A 279 15.21 -19.52 1.63
N TYR A 280 15.26 -18.33 1.03
CA TYR A 280 15.10 -18.15 -0.41
C TYR A 280 16.10 -19.05 -1.18
N PRO A 281 15.69 -19.72 -2.28
CA PRO A 281 14.42 -19.57 -3.01
C PRO A 281 13.29 -20.47 -2.50
N ASN A 282 13.53 -21.39 -1.56
CA ASN A 282 12.50 -22.30 -1.10
C ASN A 282 12.65 -22.69 0.38
N PRO A 283 11.72 -22.26 1.26
CA PRO A 283 10.62 -21.31 0.99
C PRO A 283 11.10 -19.91 0.56
N THR A 284 10.25 -19.14 -0.10
CA THR A 284 10.53 -17.80 -0.68
C THR A 284 10.63 -16.67 0.38
N TYR A 285 11.38 -16.90 1.46
CA TYR A 285 11.59 -15.94 2.54
C TYR A 285 12.94 -15.22 2.42
N THR A 286 12.86 -13.90 2.29
CA THR A 286 13.99 -12.97 2.45
C THR A 286 13.90 -12.35 3.85
N THR A 287 14.85 -12.61 4.74
CA THR A 287 14.78 -12.18 6.14
C THR A 287 16.07 -11.49 6.59
N LEU A 288 15.96 -10.21 6.90
CA LEU A 288 17.01 -9.38 7.46
C LEU A 288 16.78 -9.15 8.96
N ALA A 289 17.84 -9.25 9.75
CA ALA A 289 17.76 -9.12 11.21
C ALA A 289 17.32 -7.71 11.67
N ALA A 290 17.58 -6.68 10.87
CA ALA A 290 17.27 -5.29 11.17
C ALA A 290 16.88 -4.53 9.90
N THR A 291 16.10 -3.46 10.08
CA THR A 291 15.86 -2.46 9.03
C THR A 291 16.95 -1.38 9.13
N PRO A 292 17.77 -1.14 8.09
CA PRO A 292 18.98 -0.32 8.18
C PRO A 292 18.67 1.15 8.53
N ALA A 293 17.63 1.72 7.92
CA ALA A 293 17.09 3.03 8.25
C ALA A 293 15.56 2.96 8.22
N SER A 294 14.92 3.47 9.27
CA SER A 294 13.46 3.55 9.35
C SER A 294 13.04 4.81 10.09
N ARG A 295 11.84 5.29 9.80
CA ARG A 295 11.17 6.35 10.56
C ARG A 295 9.71 5.98 10.57
N GLU A 296 9.06 5.95 11.73
CA GLU A 296 7.62 5.64 11.75
C GLU A 296 6.79 6.85 11.36
N LYS A 297 5.69 6.60 10.66
CA LYS A 297 4.83 7.63 10.08
C LYS A 297 4.30 8.58 11.16
N PRO A 298 4.29 9.92 10.95
CA PRO A 298 3.57 10.84 11.81
C PRO A 298 2.08 10.51 11.89
N TYR A 299 1.48 10.69 13.06
CA TYR A 299 0.07 10.38 13.26
C TYR A 299 -0.63 11.40 14.17
N LEU A 300 -1.91 11.64 13.88
CA LEU A 300 -2.78 12.45 14.72
C LEU A 300 -3.17 11.65 15.97
N TYR A 301 -3.16 12.31 17.13
CA TYR A 301 -3.63 11.72 18.38
C TYR A 301 -4.25 12.78 19.31
N VAL A 302 -4.94 12.31 20.35
CA VAL A 302 -5.55 13.14 21.39
C VAL A 302 -4.80 12.91 22.70
N ASP A 303 -4.25 13.97 23.28
CA ASP A 303 -3.54 13.88 24.55
C ASP A 303 -4.51 13.69 25.75
N ALA A 304 -3.95 13.41 26.93
CA ALA A 304 -4.72 13.20 28.15
C ALA A 304 -5.58 14.41 28.58
N GLN A 305 -5.36 15.61 28.01
CA GLN A 305 -6.17 16.80 28.23
C GLN A 305 -7.23 17.01 27.14
N GLY A 306 -7.39 16.06 26.21
CA GLY A 306 -8.34 16.13 25.11
C GLY A 306 -7.87 17.02 23.94
N ARG A 307 -6.59 17.40 23.89
CA ARG A 307 -6.06 18.27 22.83
C ARG A 307 -5.50 17.44 21.69
N TYR A 308 -5.83 17.83 20.47
CA TYR A 308 -5.30 17.20 19.26
C TYR A 308 -3.86 17.62 18.99
N ARG A 309 -3.05 16.63 18.66
CA ARG A 309 -1.62 16.76 18.43
C ARG A 309 -1.19 15.82 17.31
N VAL A 310 -0.06 16.12 16.68
CA VAL A 310 0.60 15.21 15.74
C VAL A 310 1.87 14.71 16.42
N PHE A 311 1.96 13.40 16.59
CA PHE A 311 3.19 12.76 17.05
C PHE A 311 4.09 12.50 15.85
N VAL A 312 5.38 12.79 16.01
CA VAL A 312 6.40 12.68 14.96
C VAL A 312 7.50 11.76 15.51
N PRO A 313 7.46 10.46 15.16
CA PRO A 313 8.45 9.50 15.60
C PRO A 313 9.88 9.89 15.16
N SER A 314 10.86 9.56 16.00
CA SER A 314 12.27 9.77 15.66
C SER A 314 12.73 8.73 14.63
N PRO A 315 13.66 9.07 13.72
CA PRO A 315 14.31 8.08 12.87
C PRO A 315 15.09 7.07 13.73
N ARG A 316 15.17 5.83 13.25
CA ARG A 316 15.95 4.74 13.82
C ARG A 316 16.88 4.17 12.76
N THR A 317 18.00 3.64 13.23
CA THR A 317 18.95 2.89 12.39
C THR A 317 19.07 1.48 12.93
N ASN A 318 19.18 0.48 12.06
CA ASN A 318 19.23 -0.93 12.44
C ASN A 318 18.09 -1.31 13.40
N SER A 319 16.87 -0.88 13.08
CA SER A 319 15.69 -1.11 13.93
C SER A 319 15.24 -2.56 13.87
N SER A 320 14.65 -3.01 14.98
CA SER A 320 13.99 -4.31 15.09
C SER A 320 12.88 -4.22 16.14
N GLY A 321 11.75 -4.88 15.85
CA GLY A 321 10.55 -4.85 16.66
C GLY A 321 9.88 -3.48 16.74
N THR A 322 8.73 -3.48 17.40
CA THR A 322 7.88 -2.30 17.48
C THR A 322 8.48 -1.20 18.35
N THR A 323 8.22 0.05 18.00
CA THR A 323 8.65 1.24 18.74
C THR A 323 7.91 1.43 20.06
N TRP A 324 6.78 0.76 20.25
CA TRP A 324 5.85 0.98 21.37
C TRP A 324 5.81 -0.19 22.36
N ALA A 325 6.54 -1.29 22.09
CA ALA A 325 6.60 -2.43 23.01
C ALA A 325 7.21 -2.06 24.37
N ALA A 326 8.33 -1.32 24.35
CA ALA A 326 9.13 -0.99 25.54
C ALA A 326 8.73 0.33 26.23
N GLY A 327 7.64 0.98 25.80
CA GLY A 327 7.18 2.26 26.33
C GLY A 327 6.61 3.17 25.26
N GLU A 328 6.62 4.47 25.51
CA GLU A 328 6.25 5.46 24.48
C GLU A 328 7.26 5.45 23.33
N THR A 329 6.75 5.50 22.10
CA THR A 329 7.57 5.66 20.90
C THR A 329 8.43 6.93 21.04
N PRO A 330 9.76 6.86 20.81
CA PRO A 330 10.60 8.06 20.80
C PRO A 330 10.20 9.02 19.70
N GLY A 331 10.09 10.32 20.00
CA GLY A 331 9.63 11.33 19.05
C GLY A 331 9.28 12.65 19.71
N ARG A 332 8.68 13.54 18.93
CA ARG A 332 8.19 14.85 19.38
C ARG A 332 6.70 15.00 19.12
N SER A 333 6.04 15.80 19.93
CA SER A 333 4.59 16.01 19.84
C SER A 333 4.25 17.47 19.57
N LEU A 334 3.68 17.75 18.40
CA LEU A 334 3.31 19.09 17.96
C LEU A 334 1.82 19.33 18.18
N PRO A 335 1.40 20.50 18.71
CA PRO A 335 -0.02 20.82 18.80
C PRO A 335 -0.62 20.98 17.41
N ILE A 336 -1.91 20.66 17.23
CA ILE A 336 -2.59 20.86 15.94
C ILE A 336 -2.53 22.31 15.43
N SER A 337 -2.41 23.28 16.34
CA SER A 337 -2.22 24.69 16.00
C SER A 337 -0.90 24.99 15.30
N ALA A 338 0.07 24.07 15.28
CA ALA A 338 1.28 24.17 14.48
C ALA A 338 1.07 23.85 12.99
N PHE A 339 -0.13 23.39 12.61
CA PHE A 339 -0.47 23.00 11.24
C PHE A 339 -1.44 24.00 10.61
N VAL A 340 -1.30 24.23 9.30
CA VAL A 340 -2.43 24.63 8.47
C VAL A 340 -3.24 23.38 8.15
N VAL A 341 -4.52 23.38 8.52
CA VAL A 341 -5.46 22.32 8.15
C VAL A 341 -6.09 22.72 6.82
N ALA A 342 -5.58 22.15 5.75
CA ALA A 342 -6.04 22.41 4.39
C ALA A 342 -7.23 21.51 4.04
N LYS A 343 -8.15 22.06 3.25
CA LYS A 343 -9.35 21.37 2.76
C LYS A 343 -9.45 21.51 1.24
N PRO A 344 -10.16 20.60 0.55
CA PRO A 344 -10.43 20.77 -0.87
C PRO A 344 -10.98 22.17 -1.17
N GLY A 345 -10.42 22.84 -2.18
CA GLY A 345 -10.74 24.22 -2.54
C GLY A 345 -9.86 25.30 -1.90
N ASP A 346 -9.03 24.97 -0.89
CA ASP A 346 -7.96 25.88 -0.45
C ASP A 346 -6.91 26.03 -1.55
N SER A 347 -6.45 27.26 -1.81
CA SER A 347 -5.45 27.52 -2.84
C SER A 347 -4.03 27.14 -2.40
N THR A 348 -3.18 26.70 -3.33
CA THR A 348 -1.74 26.48 -3.11
C THR A 348 -1.08 27.71 -2.48
N LEU A 349 -1.41 28.92 -2.95
CA LEU A 349 -0.87 30.16 -2.37
C LEU A 349 -1.16 30.30 -0.87
N LYS A 350 -2.37 29.95 -0.43
CA LYS A 350 -2.73 29.97 1.00
C LYS A 350 -1.87 28.97 1.78
N ILE A 351 -1.68 27.76 1.24
CA ILE A 351 -0.87 26.71 1.84
C ILE A 351 0.59 27.16 1.96
N ASP A 352 1.19 27.61 0.87
CA ASP A 352 2.60 28.04 0.83
C ASP A 352 2.88 29.22 1.76
N LEU A 353 1.95 30.19 1.86
CA LEU A 353 2.08 31.29 2.81
C LEU A 353 2.13 30.78 4.26
N GLN A 354 1.32 29.79 4.63
CA GLN A 354 1.36 29.20 5.97
C GLN A 354 2.64 28.42 6.23
N LEU A 355 3.12 27.66 5.24
CA LEU A 355 4.41 26.97 5.31
C LEU A 355 5.56 27.97 5.50
N ALA A 356 5.56 29.08 4.76
CA ALA A 356 6.51 30.17 4.90
C ALA A 356 6.45 30.86 6.28
N PHE A 357 5.26 30.93 6.90
CA PHE A 357 5.07 31.42 8.27
C PHE A 357 5.38 30.38 9.36
N GLY A 358 5.99 29.25 9.03
CA GLY A 358 6.47 28.27 10.01
C GLY A 358 5.45 27.18 10.37
N LYS A 359 4.31 27.09 9.68
CA LYS A 359 3.36 25.98 9.88
C LYS A 359 3.83 24.71 9.19
N ASN A 360 3.32 23.58 9.67
CA ASN A 360 3.26 22.31 8.95
C ASN A 360 1.94 22.22 8.17
N LEU A 361 1.77 21.21 7.32
CA LEU A 361 0.57 20.99 6.52
C LEU A 361 -0.15 19.70 6.94
N LEU A 362 -1.45 19.81 7.20
CA LEU A 362 -2.36 18.67 7.34
C LEU A 362 -3.43 18.76 6.23
N LEU A 363 -3.45 17.78 5.33
CA LEU A 363 -4.43 17.67 4.25
C LEU A 363 -5.59 16.78 4.73
N THR A 364 -6.78 17.37 4.85
CA THR A 364 -7.99 16.61 5.21
C THR A 364 -8.49 15.73 4.04
N PRO A 365 -9.31 14.70 4.29
CA PRO A 365 -9.73 13.76 3.24
C PRO A 365 -10.49 14.44 2.10
N GLY A 366 -9.92 14.37 0.90
CA GLY A 366 -10.52 14.88 -0.33
C GLY A 366 -9.52 14.95 -1.48
N VAL A 367 -9.99 15.45 -2.63
CA VAL A 367 -9.18 15.67 -3.85
C VAL A 367 -8.90 17.16 -3.99
N TYR A 368 -7.64 17.51 -4.26
CA TYR A 368 -7.13 18.88 -4.33
C TYR A 368 -6.54 19.13 -5.71
N ASP A 369 -7.07 20.09 -6.45
CA ASP A 369 -6.46 20.52 -7.71
C ASP A 369 -5.25 21.43 -7.41
N VAL A 370 -4.08 21.03 -7.90
CA VAL A 370 -2.80 21.71 -7.64
C VAL A 370 -2.22 22.22 -8.95
N SER A 371 -2.50 23.49 -9.27
CA SER A 371 -2.02 24.16 -10.49
C SER A 371 -0.65 24.82 -10.34
N GLN A 372 -0.11 24.85 -9.11
CA GLN A 372 1.22 25.34 -8.77
C GLN A 372 1.77 24.48 -7.63
N SER A 373 3.09 24.25 -7.62
CA SER A 373 3.74 23.44 -6.60
C SER A 373 3.52 23.97 -5.19
N ILE A 374 3.16 23.10 -4.26
CA ILE A 374 3.34 23.33 -2.82
C ILE A 374 4.84 23.25 -2.53
N LEU A 375 5.41 24.32 -1.98
CA LEU A 375 6.84 24.46 -1.74
C LEU A 375 7.21 24.19 -0.28
N VAL A 376 7.85 23.06 -0.03
CA VAL A 376 8.30 22.65 1.30
C VAL A 376 9.78 22.99 1.46
N THR A 377 10.06 24.16 2.05
CA THR A 377 11.43 24.74 2.05
C THR A 377 12.08 24.83 3.43
N ARG A 378 11.33 24.60 4.51
CA ARG A 378 11.83 24.68 5.89
C ARG A 378 12.22 23.28 6.38
N PRO A 379 13.38 23.12 7.06
CA PRO A 379 13.71 21.88 7.74
C PRO A 379 12.57 21.39 8.65
N ASP A 380 12.52 20.09 8.91
CA ASP A 380 11.56 19.48 9.85
C ASP A 380 10.07 19.69 9.50
N THR A 381 9.76 20.15 8.29
CA THR A 381 8.36 20.40 7.89
C THR A 381 7.62 19.08 7.70
N ILE A 382 6.45 18.98 8.31
CA ILE A 382 5.56 17.82 8.16
C ILE A 382 4.45 18.15 7.17
N VAL A 383 4.23 17.26 6.21
CA VAL A 383 3.09 17.23 5.30
C VAL A 383 2.35 15.92 5.53
N LEU A 384 1.26 15.96 6.29
CA LEU A 384 0.48 14.78 6.64
C LEU A 384 -0.86 14.79 5.88
N GLY A 385 -1.17 13.73 5.16
CA GLY A 385 -2.47 13.47 4.58
C GLY A 385 -3.32 12.57 5.45
N MET A 386 -4.64 12.79 5.39
CA MET A 386 -5.65 11.97 6.04
C MET A 386 -6.58 11.37 4.99
N GLY A 387 -7.01 10.13 5.19
CA GLY A 387 -8.04 9.49 4.36
C GLY A 387 -7.70 9.48 2.88
N PHE A 388 -6.43 9.24 2.53
CA PHE A 388 -5.93 9.27 1.14
C PHE A 388 -6.17 10.62 0.45
N ALA A 389 -5.91 11.72 1.17
CA ALA A 389 -5.90 13.05 0.59
C ALA A 389 -5.09 13.05 -0.72
N THR A 390 -5.74 13.42 -1.82
CA THR A 390 -5.21 13.26 -3.17
C THR A 390 -4.91 14.62 -3.77
N LEU A 391 -3.67 14.83 -4.20
CA LEU A 391 -3.25 16.03 -4.93
C LEU A 391 -3.27 15.73 -6.43
N THR A 392 -4.16 16.34 -7.19
CA THR A 392 -4.23 16.18 -8.64
C THR A 392 -3.43 17.29 -9.30
N ALA A 393 -2.42 16.92 -10.08
CA ALA A 393 -1.61 17.88 -10.83
C ALA A 393 -2.44 18.57 -11.90
N ASP A 394 -2.56 19.89 -11.84
CA ASP A 394 -3.26 20.68 -12.84
C ASP A 394 -2.26 21.54 -13.64
N HIS A 395 -2.58 21.83 -14.90
CA HIS A 395 -1.72 22.61 -15.81
C HIS A 395 -0.26 22.09 -15.93
N GLY A 396 -0.03 20.79 -15.74
CA GLY A 396 1.30 20.17 -15.81
C GLY A 396 2.23 20.54 -14.63
N ALA A 397 1.66 20.99 -13.51
CA ALA A 397 2.42 21.31 -12.30
C ALA A 397 3.08 20.07 -11.70
N VAL A 398 4.13 20.28 -10.90
CA VAL A 398 4.64 19.26 -9.96
C VAL A 398 3.97 19.53 -8.61
N PRO A 399 2.98 18.74 -8.15
CA PRO A 399 2.18 19.07 -6.96
C PRO A 399 2.97 19.44 -5.70
N ILE A 400 4.03 18.71 -5.39
CA ILE A 400 4.91 19.02 -4.25
C ILE A 400 6.35 19.07 -4.73
N ARG A 401 7.09 20.08 -4.24
CA ARG A 401 8.54 20.14 -4.37
C ARG A 401 9.18 20.52 -3.04
N THR A 402 10.30 19.90 -2.69
CA THR A 402 11.03 20.20 -1.45
C THR A 402 12.39 20.86 -1.71
N ALA A 403 12.82 21.75 -0.81
CA ALA A 403 14.20 22.23 -0.81
C ALA A 403 15.17 21.15 -0.30
N ASP A 404 16.47 21.35 -0.53
CA ASP A 404 17.54 20.54 0.06
C ASP A 404 17.70 20.93 1.55
N VAL A 405 16.80 20.45 2.40
CA VAL A 405 16.81 20.67 3.86
C VAL A 405 16.46 19.38 4.61
N PRO A 406 17.02 19.14 5.80
CA PRO A 406 16.83 17.88 6.51
C PRO A 406 15.44 17.75 7.16
N GLY A 407 15.10 16.51 7.51
CA GLY A 407 14.01 16.20 8.43
C GLY A 407 12.59 16.40 7.89
N ILE A 408 12.40 16.73 6.61
CA ILE A 408 11.07 16.81 6.00
C ILE A 408 10.36 15.46 6.11
N ASP A 409 9.08 15.48 6.43
CA ASP A 409 8.28 14.27 6.68
C ASP A 409 6.97 14.37 5.89
N ILE A 410 6.87 13.64 4.78
CA ILE A 410 5.68 13.64 3.91
C ILE A 410 5.02 12.27 4.01
N ALA A 411 3.77 12.26 4.47
CA ALA A 411 3.11 11.04 4.89
C ALA A 411 1.63 10.97 4.48
N GLY A 412 1.18 9.80 4.02
CA GLY A 412 -0.26 9.48 3.85
C GLY A 412 -0.95 10.29 2.75
N ILE A 413 -0.24 10.58 1.66
CA ILE A 413 -0.78 11.35 0.53
C ILE A 413 -0.79 10.51 -0.75
N MET A 414 -1.77 10.82 -1.61
CA MET A 414 -1.81 10.32 -2.97
C MET A 414 -1.59 11.48 -3.94
N ILE A 415 -0.92 11.25 -5.06
CA ILE A 415 -0.69 12.26 -6.09
C ILE A 415 -1.15 11.70 -7.44
N ASP A 416 -2.21 12.31 -7.98
CA ASP A 416 -2.78 11.96 -9.29
C ASP A 416 -2.17 12.87 -10.37
N ALA A 417 -1.75 12.28 -11.50
CA ALA A 417 -1.37 13.05 -12.67
C ALA A 417 -2.60 13.63 -13.38
N GLY A 418 -2.58 14.91 -13.74
CA GLY A 418 -3.63 15.49 -14.60
C GLY A 418 -3.41 15.24 -16.09
N ALA A 419 -4.35 15.73 -16.89
CA ALA A 419 -4.36 15.51 -18.34
C ALA A 419 -3.16 16.13 -19.08
N GLN A 420 -2.58 17.20 -18.53
CA GLN A 420 -1.35 17.80 -19.05
C GLN A 420 -0.13 17.13 -18.42
N ASN A 421 0.86 16.80 -19.25
CA ASN A 421 2.05 16.10 -18.78
C ASN A 421 2.81 16.93 -17.75
N SER A 422 2.97 16.37 -16.56
CA SER A 422 3.83 16.93 -15.51
C SER A 422 5.24 16.36 -15.62
N PRO A 423 6.32 17.14 -15.48
CA PRO A 423 7.67 16.61 -15.56
C PRO A 423 8.00 15.66 -14.39
N ALA A 424 7.41 15.92 -13.22
CA ALA A 424 7.42 15.08 -12.03
C ALA A 424 6.06 15.20 -11.32
N LEU A 425 5.69 14.28 -10.42
CA LEU A 425 4.55 14.46 -9.51
C LEU A 425 4.99 14.82 -8.08
N LEU A 426 6.14 14.32 -7.65
CA LEU A 426 6.84 14.75 -6.45
C LEU A 426 8.33 14.88 -6.75
N GLN A 427 8.93 16.00 -6.33
CA GLN A 427 10.37 16.20 -6.36
C GLN A 427 10.92 16.49 -4.97
N VAL A 428 11.78 15.61 -4.48
CA VAL A 428 12.46 15.74 -3.18
C VAL A 428 13.85 16.29 -3.40
N GLY A 429 14.08 17.53 -2.96
CA GLY A 429 15.31 18.28 -3.18
C GLY A 429 15.26 19.20 -4.39
N THR A 430 16.24 20.09 -4.49
CA THR A 430 16.54 20.98 -5.64
C THR A 430 15.47 21.99 -6.06
N VAL A 431 14.48 22.32 -5.22
CA VAL A 431 13.48 23.39 -5.49
C VAL A 431 14.08 24.72 -5.97
N LEU A 432 15.32 25.03 -5.59
CA LEU A 432 16.02 26.27 -5.96
C LEU A 432 16.97 26.12 -7.16
N GLY A 433 16.88 25.03 -7.92
CA GLY A 433 17.65 24.81 -9.16
C GLY A 433 19.18 24.70 -8.95
N THR A 434 19.63 24.72 -7.70
CA THR A 434 21.02 24.58 -7.29
C THR A 434 21.10 23.42 -6.31
N ARG A 435 21.85 22.37 -6.66
CA ARG A 435 22.18 21.28 -5.73
C ARG A 435 23.02 21.89 -4.61
N LEU A 436 22.42 22.14 -3.45
CA LEU A 436 23.18 22.46 -2.24
C LEU A 436 23.88 21.18 -1.74
N PRO A 437 24.96 21.28 -0.95
CA PRO A 437 25.57 20.09 -0.37
C PRO A 437 24.55 19.36 0.52
N ARG A 438 23.94 18.29 -0.02
CA ARG A 438 23.25 17.15 0.60
C ARG A 438 22.89 17.40 2.07
N ALA A 439 21.72 17.99 2.31
CA ALA A 439 21.37 18.54 3.61
C ALA A 439 20.80 17.50 4.59
N SER A 440 20.10 16.48 4.09
CA SER A 440 19.64 15.35 4.89
C SER A 440 20.80 14.46 5.33
N SER A 441 20.65 13.79 6.47
CA SER A 441 21.67 12.89 7.04
C SER A 441 21.02 11.66 7.66
N ALA A 442 21.79 10.60 7.92
CA ALA A 442 21.27 9.40 8.59
C ALA A 442 20.60 9.69 9.95
N SER A 443 21.00 10.75 10.66
CA SER A 443 20.40 11.15 11.94
C SER A 443 19.17 12.08 11.81
N ASP A 444 18.98 12.69 10.65
CA ASP A 444 17.85 13.59 10.37
C ASP A 444 17.42 13.49 8.90
N PRO A 445 16.93 12.31 8.48
CA PRO A 445 16.57 12.06 7.09
C PRO A 445 15.24 12.71 6.75
N THR A 446 15.11 13.16 5.51
CA THR A 446 13.79 13.35 4.90
C THR A 446 13.13 11.98 4.71
N ALA A 447 11.83 11.87 4.98
CA ALA A 447 11.06 10.64 4.81
C ALA A 447 9.79 10.83 3.96
N LEU A 448 9.52 9.86 3.09
CA LEU A 448 8.27 9.70 2.35
C LEU A 448 7.60 8.40 2.82
N GLN A 449 6.37 8.48 3.32
CA GLN A 449 5.71 7.34 3.97
C GLN A 449 4.25 7.19 3.54
N ASP A 450 3.83 6.03 3.03
CA ASP A 450 2.49 5.88 2.44
C ASP A 450 2.23 6.96 1.36
N VAL A 451 3.19 7.14 0.44
CA VAL A 451 3.11 8.13 -0.65
C VAL A 451 2.86 7.40 -1.96
N PHE A 452 1.68 7.64 -2.54
CA PHE A 452 1.19 6.89 -3.68
C PHE A 452 1.01 7.78 -4.90
N PHE A 453 1.30 7.25 -6.09
CA PHE A 453 1.19 7.97 -7.36
C PHE A 453 0.31 7.20 -8.31
N ARG A 454 -0.53 7.93 -9.05
CA ARG A 454 -1.38 7.34 -10.07
C ARG A 454 -1.39 8.17 -11.34
N VAL A 455 -1.14 7.50 -12.47
CA VAL A 455 -1.15 8.09 -13.81
C VAL A 455 -2.20 7.39 -14.67
N GLY A 456 -3.39 7.99 -14.78
CA GLY A 456 -4.55 7.34 -15.41
C GLY A 456 -5.47 6.66 -14.38
N GLY A 457 -6.60 6.08 -14.82
CA GLY A 457 -7.54 5.34 -13.95
C GLY A 457 -8.87 6.08 -13.76
N PRO A 458 -8.98 7.08 -12.89
CA PRO A 458 -10.21 7.87 -12.75
C PRO A 458 -10.41 8.90 -13.89
N HIS A 459 -9.33 9.25 -14.61
CA HIS A 459 -9.30 10.17 -15.74
C HIS A 459 -8.00 9.98 -16.53
N VAL A 460 -7.83 10.70 -17.64
CA VAL A 460 -6.53 10.79 -18.32
C VAL A 460 -5.54 11.48 -17.40
N GLY A 461 -4.37 10.86 -17.17
CA GLY A 461 -3.27 11.42 -16.41
C GLY A 461 -1.96 11.23 -17.15
N LYS A 462 -1.05 12.21 -17.13
CA LYS A 462 0.26 12.12 -17.80
C LYS A 462 1.37 12.69 -16.92
N ALA A 463 2.47 11.96 -16.81
CA ALA A 463 3.66 12.44 -16.12
C ALA A 463 4.91 11.84 -16.76
N THR A 464 5.98 12.61 -16.92
CA THR A 464 7.26 12.05 -17.36
C THR A 464 7.87 11.17 -16.27
N THR A 465 7.85 11.64 -15.03
CA THR A 465 8.28 10.87 -13.86
C THR A 465 7.27 11.02 -12.73
N SER A 466 7.04 9.99 -11.94
CA SER A 466 6.17 10.13 -10.75
C SER A 466 6.97 10.72 -9.59
N LEU A 467 8.07 10.07 -9.20
CA LEU A 467 8.91 10.49 -8.08
C LEU A 467 10.35 10.75 -8.52
N VAL A 468 10.87 11.92 -8.16
CA VAL A 468 12.30 12.26 -8.26
C VAL A 468 12.87 12.52 -6.87
N VAL A 469 13.93 11.80 -6.51
CA VAL A 469 14.62 11.92 -5.21
C VAL A 469 16.04 12.43 -5.44
N ASP A 470 16.23 13.73 -5.33
CA ASP A 470 17.53 14.38 -5.50
C ASP A 470 18.34 14.48 -4.20
N ASP A 471 17.68 14.55 -3.04
CA ASP A 471 18.35 14.61 -1.74
C ASP A 471 18.88 13.24 -1.28
N SER A 472 19.97 13.25 -0.51
CA SER A 472 20.62 12.04 0.00
C SER A 472 20.02 11.59 1.33
N HIS A 473 20.24 10.35 1.76
CA HIS A 473 19.70 9.79 3.01
C HIS A 473 18.17 9.80 3.13
N VAL A 474 17.45 10.00 2.03
CA VAL A 474 15.98 9.97 2.04
C VAL A 474 15.51 8.55 2.36
N ILE A 475 14.51 8.43 3.23
CA ILE A 475 13.81 7.19 3.49
C ILE A 475 12.54 7.16 2.65
N LEU A 476 12.40 6.14 1.79
CA LEU A 476 11.20 5.83 1.04
C LEU A 476 10.54 4.61 1.70
N ASP A 477 9.40 4.77 2.34
CA ASP A 477 8.80 3.71 3.16
C ASP A 477 7.32 3.49 2.80
N ASP A 478 7.01 2.40 2.10
CA ASP A 478 5.72 2.15 1.43
C ASP A 478 5.43 3.19 0.34
N ILE A 479 6.08 3.01 -0.81
CA ILE A 479 5.82 3.80 -2.03
C ILE A 479 5.14 2.92 -3.06
N TRP A 480 4.03 3.39 -3.61
CA TRP A 480 3.45 2.80 -4.81
C TRP A 480 3.36 3.83 -5.92
N ALA A 481 4.14 3.63 -6.97
CA ALA A 481 4.06 4.42 -8.19
C ALA A 481 3.40 3.59 -9.28
N TRP A 482 2.20 3.97 -9.70
CA TRP A 482 1.38 3.17 -10.60
C TRP A 482 0.98 3.96 -11.85
N ARG A 483 1.46 3.52 -13.01
CA ARG A 483 0.83 3.92 -14.27
C ARG A 483 -0.36 2.99 -14.49
N ALA A 484 -1.56 3.57 -14.58
CA ALA A 484 -2.77 2.77 -14.59
C ALA A 484 -2.82 1.76 -15.75
N ASP A 485 -3.09 0.49 -15.44
CA ASP A 485 -3.36 -0.59 -16.40
C ASP A 485 -4.86 -0.75 -16.68
N HIS A 486 -5.74 -0.24 -15.80
CA HIS A 486 -7.18 -0.30 -15.95
C HIS A 486 -7.92 0.98 -15.52
N GLY A 487 -9.22 1.01 -15.79
CA GLY A 487 -10.10 2.15 -15.55
C GLY A 487 -10.32 3.00 -16.81
N THR A 488 -10.49 4.30 -16.62
CA THR A 488 -10.70 5.28 -17.69
C THR A 488 -9.41 6.03 -18.02
N GLY A 489 -9.27 6.48 -19.27
CA GLY A 489 -8.12 7.27 -19.68
C GLY A 489 -6.80 6.49 -19.69
N VAL A 490 -6.85 5.17 -19.90
CA VAL A 490 -5.70 4.26 -19.95
C VAL A 490 -5.39 3.83 -21.39
N GLY A 491 -4.11 3.65 -21.68
CA GLY A 491 -3.57 3.11 -22.91
C GLY A 491 -2.22 3.73 -23.27
N TRP A 492 -1.46 3.06 -24.14
CA TRP A 492 -0.06 3.39 -24.45
C TRP A 492 0.19 4.86 -24.79
N THR A 493 -0.73 5.48 -25.53
CA THR A 493 -0.63 6.90 -25.93
C THR A 493 -1.57 7.82 -25.14
N VAL A 494 -2.27 7.29 -24.13
CA VAL A 494 -3.33 7.98 -23.38
C VAL A 494 -2.81 8.43 -22.02
N ASN A 495 -2.44 7.52 -21.13
CA ASN A 495 -1.83 7.82 -19.83
C ASN A 495 -0.30 7.66 -19.87
N THR A 496 0.34 8.42 -20.76
CA THR A 496 1.79 8.31 -20.98
C THR A 496 2.56 8.61 -19.70
N ALA A 497 3.42 7.67 -19.29
CA ALA A 497 4.44 7.92 -18.29
C ALA A 497 5.71 7.13 -18.54
N ASP A 498 6.83 7.85 -18.59
CA ASP A 498 8.12 7.27 -18.98
C ASP A 498 8.71 6.43 -17.84
N THR A 499 8.87 7.01 -16.65
CA THR A 499 9.55 6.35 -15.51
C THR A 499 8.80 6.57 -14.20
N GLY A 500 8.77 5.58 -13.33
CA GLY A 500 8.11 5.70 -12.03
C GLY A 500 8.94 6.49 -11.06
N VAL A 501 10.10 5.95 -10.69
CA VAL A 501 10.96 6.50 -9.63
C VAL A 501 12.36 6.74 -10.15
N VAL A 502 12.90 7.92 -9.91
CA VAL A 502 14.30 8.27 -10.17
C VAL A 502 14.97 8.67 -8.87
N VAL A 503 16.02 7.95 -8.47
CA VAL A 503 16.81 8.23 -7.27
C VAL A 503 18.19 8.75 -7.67
N ASN A 504 18.43 10.03 -7.42
CA ASN A 504 19.71 10.71 -7.68
C ASN A 504 20.56 10.91 -6.42
N GLY A 505 19.93 10.98 -5.25
CA GLY A 505 20.61 11.14 -3.97
C GLY A 505 21.39 9.90 -3.55
N ASP A 506 22.49 10.10 -2.83
CA ASP A 506 23.28 9.00 -2.24
C ASP A 506 22.62 8.50 -0.95
N ASP A 507 22.91 7.26 -0.56
CA ASP A 507 22.52 6.65 0.72
C ASP A 507 21.01 6.67 0.98
N VAL A 508 20.20 6.69 -0.08
CA VAL A 508 18.74 6.56 -0.01
C VAL A 508 18.36 5.13 0.35
N THR A 509 17.40 4.97 1.27
CA THR A 509 16.86 3.66 1.65
C THR A 509 15.41 3.57 1.21
N ALA A 510 15.05 2.50 0.51
CA ALA A 510 13.69 2.16 0.15
C ALA A 510 13.23 0.87 0.84
N THR A 511 12.13 0.92 1.58
CA THR A 511 11.53 -0.21 2.30
C THR A 511 10.09 -0.37 1.86
N GLY A 512 9.78 -1.41 1.08
CA GLY A 512 8.46 -1.58 0.48
C GLY A 512 8.27 -0.69 -0.75
N LEU A 513 9.00 -0.97 -1.83
CA LEU A 513 8.92 -0.21 -3.08
C LEU A 513 8.09 -0.97 -4.14
N PHE A 514 6.97 -0.39 -4.55
CA PHE A 514 6.08 -0.93 -5.58
C PHE A 514 6.06 0.05 -6.76
N VAL A 515 6.43 -0.39 -7.97
CA VAL A 515 6.46 0.50 -9.15
C VAL A 515 6.04 -0.26 -10.40
N GLU A 516 4.99 0.19 -11.09
CA GLU A 516 4.31 -0.64 -12.09
C GLU A 516 3.93 0.10 -13.38
N HIS A 517 4.02 -0.64 -14.48
CA HIS A 517 3.51 -0.37 -15.84
C HIS A 517 4.04 0.86 -16.55
N TYR A 518 5.14 1.47 -16.10
CA TYR A 518 5.76 2.60 -16.81
C TYR A 518 6.29 2.17 -18.18
N GLN A 519 6.27 3.11 -19.14
CA GLN A 519 6.60 2.82 -20.55
C GLN A 519 8.09 2.53 -20.77
N LYS A 520 8.96 3.02 -19.88
CA LYS A 520 10.40 2.80 -19.89
C LYS A 520 10.84 2.11 -18.60
N TYR A 521 12.01 2.47 -18.06
CA TYR A 521 12.46 1.97 -16.76
C TYR A 521 11.45 2.35 -15.68
N ASN A 522 11.03 1.40 -14.86
CA ASN A 522 10.11 1.65 -13.76
C ASN A 522 10.87 2.36 -12.62
N VAL A 523 12.08 1.90 -12.31
CA VAL A 523 13.02 2.55 -11.39
C VAL A 523 14.36 2.83 -12.08
N ILE A 524 14.91 4.02 -11.85
CA ILE A 524 16.29 4.37 -12.16
C ILE A 524 17.00 4.81 -10.88
N TRP A 525 18.12 4.17 -10.56
CA TRP A 525 18.97 4.48 -9.42
C TRP A 525 20.34 4.98 -9.85
N ASN A 526 20.59 6.26 -9.61
CA ASN A 526 21.82 6.97 -9.97
C ASN A 526 22.75 7.22 -8.77
N GLY A 527 22.20 7.25 -7.56
CA GLY A 527 22.95 7.52 -6.33
C GLY A 527 23.77 6.34 -5.82
N GLN A 528 24.85 6.64 -5.09
CA GLN A 528 25.71 5.65 -4.42
C GLN A 528 25.09 5.19 -3.10
N GLY A 529 25.46 3.99 -2.63
CA GLY A 529 25.09 3.51 -1.29
C GLY A 529 23.59 3.25 -1.12
N GLY A 530 22.83 3.20 -2.22
CA GLY A 530 21.40 2.95 -2.18
C GLY A 530 21.08 1.55 -1.68
N GLU A 531 20.00 1.42 -0.92
CA GLU A 531 19.53 0.14 -0.41
C GLU A 531 18.01 0.03 -0.58
N THR A 532 17.56 -1.02 -1.27
CA THR A 532 16.14 -1.36 -1.40
C THR A 532 15.87 -2.71 -0.73
N ILE A 533 14.93 -2.73 0.22
CA ILE A 533 14.43 -3.96 0.85
C ILE A 533 12.96 -4.09 0.45
N PHE A 534 12.67 -5.19 -0.24
CA PHE A 534 11.44 -5.44 -0.97
C PHE A 534 11.25 -4.53 -2.18
N PHE A 535 11.13 -5.16 -3.35
CA PHE A 535 10.67 -4.52 -4.58
C PHE A 535 9.64 -5.40 -5.30
N GLN A 536 8.56 -4.78 -5.77
CA GLN A 536 7.59 -5.41 -6.65
C GLN A 536 7.35 -4.53 -7.88
N ASN A 537 7.25 -5.18 -9.03
CA ASN A 537 6.97 -4.55 -10.30
C ASN A 537 6.16 -5.46 -11.22
N GLU A 538 5.31 -4.83 -12.01
CA GLU A 538 4.78 -5.35 -13.26
C GLU A 538 5.19 -4.46 -14.43
N LEU A 539 5.60 -5.06 -15.53
CA LEU A 539 5.93 -4.35 -16.78
C LEU A 539 4.65 -3.84 -17.48
N PRO A 540 4.74 -2.88 -18.42
CA PRO A 540 3.55 -2.36 -19.10
C PRO A 540 2.87 -3.44 -19.94
N TYR A 541 1.57 -3.60 -19.77
CA TYR A 541 0.79 -4.59 -20.53
C TYR A 541 0.52 -4.16 -21.97
N ASP A 542 0.48 -2.85 -22.18
CA ASP A 542 -0.21 -2.22 -23.30
C ASP A 542 0.72 -1.70 -24.40
N ALA A 543 1.99 -2.11 -24.40
CA ALA A 543 2.90 -1.84 -25.50
C ALA A 543 2.34 -2.43 -26.81
N PRO A 544 2.25 -1.65 -27.90
CA PRO A 544 1.53 -2.08 -29.10
C PRO A 544 2.31 -3.06 -29.97
N ASP A 545 3.64 -3.01 -29.92
CA ASP A 545 4.58 -3.87 -30.63
C ASP A 545 6.00 -3.70 -30.07
N GLN A 546 6.91 -4.61 -30.44
CA GLN A 546 8.28 -4.60 -29.93
C GLN A 546 9.05 -3.35 -30.36
N ALA A 547 8.73 -2.76 -31.52
CA ALA A 547 9.42 -1.59 -32.01
C ALA A 547 9.11 -0.35 -31.16
N ALA A 548 7.89 -0.25 -30.61
CA ALA A 548 7.48 0.76 -29.65
C ALA A 548 8.08 0.55 -28.25
N TRP A 549 8.42 -0.69 -27.90
CA TRP A 549 8.94 -1.07 -26.58
C TRP A 549 10.29 -1.79 -26.69
N GLN A 550 11.30 -1.06 -27.15
CA GLN A 550 12.71 -1.47 -27.16
C GLN A 550 13.60 -0.23 -27.13
N HIS A 551 14.86 -0.38 -26.71
CA HIS A 551 15.82 0.72 -26.68
C HIS A 551 17.25 0.20 -26.83
N ASP A 552 18.11 0.95 -27.52
CA ASP A 552 19.56 0.70 -27.61
C ASP A 552 19.97 -0.77 -27.91
N GLY A 553 19.12 -1.50 -28.66
CA GLY A 553 19.32 -2.92 -28.98
C GLY A 553 18.83 -3.92 -27.94
N SER A 554 18.30 -3.46 -26.80
CA SER A 554 17.58 -4.25 -25.80
C SER A 554 16.08 -4.28 -26.08
N LEU A 555 15.46 -5.44 -25.88
CA LEU A 555 14.01 -5.61 -25.94
C LEU A 555 13.39 -5.15 -24.60
N GLY A 556 12.33 -4.35 -24.67
CA GLY A 556 11.70 -3.76 -23.48
C GLY A 556 12.62 -2.83 -22.68
N TRP A 557 12.20 -2.56 -21.45
CA TRP A 557 12.95 -1.79 -20.46
C TRP A 557 12.92 -2.52 -19.12
N ALA A 558 14.04 -2.57 -18.42
CA ALA A 558 14.12 -3.23 -17.11
C ALA A 558 13.20 -2.56 -16.08
N ALA A 559 12.66 -3.35 -15.16
CA ALA A 559 11.92 -2.85 -14.01
C ALA A 559 12.78 -1.96 -13.12
N TYR A 560 14.04 -2.34 -12.92
CA TYR A 560 14.96 -1.66 -12.02
C TYR A 560 16.33 -1.51 -12.67
N LYS A 561 16.73 -0.27 -12.91
CA LYS A 561 18.04 0.07 -13.46
C LYS A 561 18.93 0.73 -12.41
N VAL A 562 20.12 0.18 -12.19
CA VAL A 562 21.20 0.87 -11.48
C VAL A 562 22.17 1.45 -12.50
N ALA A 563 22.52 2.73 -12.37
CA ALA A 563 23.36 3.41 -13.34
C ALA A 563 24.77 2.80 -13.41
N PRO A 564 25.41 2.72 -14.60
CA PRO A 564 26.73 2.10 -14.76
C PRO A 564 27.86 2.73 -13.91
N THR A 565 27.67 3.98 -13.49
CA THR A 565 28.62 4.73 -12.64
C THR A 565 28.56 4.32 -11.17
N VAL A 566 27.46 3.70 -10.73
CA VAL A 566 27.27 3.27 -9.34
C VAL A 566 28.27 2.16 -9.00
N LYS A 567 28.77 2.19 -7.76
CA LYS A 567 29.75 1.25 -7.21
C LYS A 567 29.26 0.55 -5.95
N THR A 568 28.28 1.12 -5.27
CA THR A 568 27.68 0.55 -4.07
C THR A 568 26.16 0.63 -4.17
N HIS A 569 25.50 -0.51 -4.10
CA HIS A 569 24.04 -0.60 -4.10
C HIS A 569 23.62 -1.97 -3.56
N GLN A 570 22.49 -2.03 -2.84
CA GLN A 570 21.93 -3.27 -2.29
C GLN A 570 20.45 -3.38 -2.64
N LEU A 571 20.02 -4.56 -3.10
CA LEU A 571 18.62 -4.87 -3.37
C LEU A 571 18.28 -6.24 -2.82
N TRP A 572 17.23 -6.34 -2.01
CA TRP A 572 16.82 -7.56 -1.32
C TRP A 572 15.36 -7.90 -1.61
N GLY A 573 15.09 -9.14 -2.03
CA GLY A 573 13.73 -9.64 -2.23
C GLY A 573 12.97 -8.86 -3.30
N ALA A 574 13.32 -9.05 -4.57
CA ALA A 574 12.82 -8.22 -5.65
C ALA A 574 12.17 -9.04 -6.77
N GLY A 575 10.94 -8.66 -7.17
CA GLY A 575 10.19 -9.30 -8.23
C GLY A 575 9.85 -8.36 -9.39
N SER A 576 9.89 -8.87 -10.62
CA SER A 576 9.37 -8.20 -11.82
C SER A 576 8.53 -9.17 -12.66
N TYR A 577 7.31 -8.77 -12.99
CA TYR A 577 6.32 -9.61 -13.65
C TYR A 577 6.00 -9.10 -15.05
N ILE A 578 5.72 -10.02 -15.98
CA ILE A 578 5.33 -9.67 -17.36
C ILE A 578 3.95 -10.23 -17.70
N PHE A 579 3.12 -9.37 -18.30
CA PHE A 579 1.79 -9.69 -18.81
C PHE A 579 1.45 -8.77 -20.01
N THR A 580 1.99 -9.05 -21.19
CA THR A 580 1.78 -8.18 -22.37
C THR A 580 0.59 -8.64 -23.21
N ASP A 581 -0.62 -8.52 -22.68
CA ASP A 581 -1.85 -9.04 -23.30
C ASP A 581 -2.24 -8.38 -24.63
N VAL A 582 -1.80 -7.13 -24.85
CA VAL A 582 -2.02 -6.40 -26.11
C VAL A 582 -1.20 -7.01 -27.26
N ASP A 583 0.06 -7.35 -27.00
CA ASP A 583 0.92 -8.11 -27.91
C ASP A 583 1.68 -9.19 -27.13
N PRO A 584 1.15 -10.43 -27.08
CA PRO A 584 1.77 -11.54 -26.36
C PRO A 584 3.12 -11.99 -26.92
N THR A 585 3.54 -11.47 -28.08
CA THR A 585 4.83 -11.81 -28.70
C THR A 585 5.99 -10.96 -28.19
N LEU A 586 5.72 -9.99 -27.31
CA LEU A 586 6.73 -9.12 -26.75
C LEU A 586 7.72 -9.85 -25.85
N HIS A 587 8.97 -9.43 -25.97
CA HIS A 587 10.06 -9.80 -25.08
C HIS A 587 10.54 -8.58 -24.28
N ALA A 588 10.86 -8.81 -23.01
CA ALA A 588 11.73 -7.96 -22.22
C ALA A 588 13.05 -8.69 -21.98
N SER A 589 14.18 -8.09 -22.33
CA SER A 589 15.48 -8.77 -22.25
C SER A 589 15.92 -9.08 -20.82
N ARG A 590 15.44 -8.33 -19.83
CA ARG A 590 15.78 -8.52 -18.41
C ARG A 590 14.81 -7.81 -17.48
N GLY A 591 14.60 -8.36 -16.28
CA GLY A 591 13.87 -7.67 -15.20
C GLY A 591 14.71 -6.60 -14.50
N PHE A 592 15.98 -6.92 -14.23
CA PHE A 592 16.92 -6.05 -13.52
C PHE A 592 18.14 -5.72 -14.39
N GLU A 593 18.58 -4.46 -14.41
CA GLU A 593 19.76 -4.01 -15.16
C GLU A 593 20.73 -3.25 -14.25
N VAL A 594 21.88 -3.83 -13.93
CA VAL A 594 22.81 -3.27 -12.94
C VAL A 594 24.28 -3.43 -13.36
N PRO A 595 25.21 -2.56 -12.91
CA PRO A 595 26.63 -2.76 -13.20
C PRO A 595 27.18 -3.96 -12.42
N VAL A 596 28.00 -4.78 -13.09
CA VAL A 596 28.72 -5.89 -12.45
C VAL A 596 29.95 -5.34 -11.73
N THR A 597 29.79 -5.01 -10.45
CA THR A 597 30.89 -4.56 -9.57
C THR A 597 30.72 -5.15 -8.17
N PRO A 598 31.81 -5.36 -7.40
CA PRO A 598 31.73 -6.05 -6.11
C PRO A 598 30.80 -5.41 -5.06
N GLY A 599 30.52 -4.11 -5.17
CA GLY A 599 29.68 -3.37 -4.21
C GLY A 599 28.22 -3.20 -4.63
N VAL A 600 27.85 -3.60 -5.85
CA VAL A 600 26.44 -3.62 -6.30
C VAL A 600 25.96 -5.05 -6.17
N GLN A 601 25.17 -5.33 -5.15
CA GLN A 601 24.77 -6.68 -4.76
C GLN A 601 23.24 -6.78 -4.70
N LEU A 602 22.72 -7.83 -5.28
CA LEU A 602 21.31 -8.14 -5.34
C LEU A 602 21.11 -9.52 -4.72
N HIS A 603 20.06 -9.68 -3.93
CA HIS A 603 19.74 -10.89 -3.20
C HIS A 603 18.27 -11.22 -3.41
N ASP A 604 17.98 -12.49 -3.66
CA ASP A 604 16.63 -13.04 -3.74
C ASP A 604 15.76 -12.36 -4.82
N LEU A 605 16.23 -12.43 -6.06
CA LEU A 605 15.53 -11.90 -7.22
C LEU A 605 14.64 -12.96 -7.87
N LEU A 606 13.50 -12.53 -8.40
CA LEU A 606 12.68 -13.34 -9.28
C LEU A 606 12.09 -12.56 -10.45
N THR A 607 11.73 -13.30 -11.49
CA THR A 607 10.81 -12.83 -12.53
C THR A 607 9.69 -13.84 -12.74
N VAL A 608 8.52 -13.37 -13.17
CA VAL A 608 7.31 -14.20 -13.37
C VAL A 608 6.62 -13.80 -14.66
N GLU A 609 6.12 -14.78 -15.39
CA GLU A 609 5.20 -14.57 -16.51
C GLU A 609 3.77 -14.88 -16.04
N LEU A 610 2.82 -14.00 -16.36
CA LEU A 610 1.45 -14.06 -15.83
C LEU A 610 0.39 -14.45 -16.88
N GLY A 611 0.80 -14.87 -18.08
CA GLY A 611 -0.08 -15.41 -19.11
C GLY A 611 0.26 -15.00 -20.55
N ASP A 612 0.83 -13.81 -20.73
CA ASP A 612 1.24 -13.27 -22.03
C ASP A 612 2.62 -12.57 -21.96
N GLY A 613 3.43 -12.73 -23.00
CA GLY A 613 4.77 -12.15 -23.11
C GLY A 613 5.92 -13.09 -22.74
N THR A 614 7.14 -12.58 -22.79
CA THR A 614 8.36 -13.29 -22.39
C THR A 614 9.36 -12.35 -21.73
N LEU A 615 9.99 -12.81 -20.67
CA LEU A 615 11.08 -12.08 -20.03
C LEU A 615 12.33 -12.96 -19.99
N ASP A 616 13.35 -12.54 -20.74
CA ASP A 616 14.44 -13.43 -21.17
C ASP A 616 15.40 -13.79 -20.02
N HIS A 617 15.62 -12.87 -19.09
CA HIS A 617 16.54 -13.05 -17.96
C HIS A 617 16.06 -12.35 -16.70
N VAL A 618 16.41 -12.88 -15.53
CA VAL A 618 16.10 -12.23 -14.25
C VAL A 618 16.88 -10.91 -14.16
N VAL A 619 18.22 -10.99 -14.14
CA VAL A 619 19.11 -9.84 -14.00
C VAL A 619 20.21 -9.87 -15.04
N ASN A 620 20.44 -8.74 -15.71
CA ASN A 620 21.38 -8.65 -16.82
C ASN A 620 21.16 -9.80 -17.83
N ASP A 621 22.14 -10.70 -17.95
CA ASP A 621 22.10 -11.87 -18.84
C ASP A 621 22.05 -13.18 -18.02
N THR A 622 21.55 -13.12 -16.77
CA THR A 622 21.53 -14.21 -15.77
C THR A 622 20.10 -14.51 -15.31
N GLY A 623 19.83 -15.80 -15.08
CA GLY A 623 18.51 -16.32 -14.77
C GLY A 623 17.81 -16.85 -16.02
N ASP A 624 17.03 -17.91 -15.86
CA ASP A 624 16.29 -18.55 -16.94
C ASP A 624 15.13 -17.65 -17.41
N PRO A 625 14.71 -17.75 -18.68
CA PRO A 625 13.57 -17.00 -19.19
C PRO A 625 12.26 -17.49 -18.54
N VAL A 626 11.31 -16.57 -18.38
CA VAL A 626 9.91 -16.89 -18.06
C VAL A 626 9.05 -16.68 -19.30
N THR A 627 8.17 -17.64 -19.58
CA THR A 627 7.33 -17.69 -20.78
C THR A 627 5.96 -18.28 -20.44
N SER A 628 4.99 -18.10 -21.34
CA SER A 628 3.65 -18.70 -21.24
C SER A 628 3.62 -20.23 -21.24
N ALA A 629 4.77 -20.91 -21.43
CA ALA A 629 4.88 -22.36 -21.23
C ALA A 629 4.74 -22.79 -19.76
N ALA A 630 4.96 -21.88 -18.80
CA ALA A 630 4.92 -22.16 -17.36
C ALA A 630 4.39 -20.94 -16.57
N VAL A 631 3.17 -20.49 -16.90
CA VAL A 631 2.50 -19.35 -16.27
C VAL A 631 2.57 -19.41 -14.73
N GLY A 632 2.93 -18.29 -14.11
CA GLY A 632 3.02 -18.13 -12.65
C GLY A 632 4.19 -18.84 -11.97
N THR A 633 5.06 -19.52 -12.74
CA THR A 633 6.26 -20.17 -12.21
C THR A 633 7.44 -19.19 -12.24
N PRO A 634 8.06 -18.86 -11.09
CA PRO A 634 9.14 -17.90 -11.04
C PRO A 634 10.46 -18.47 -11.59
N SER A 635 11.22 -17.65 -12.32
CA SER A 635 12.67 -17.81 -12.48
C SER A 635 13.37 -17.03 -11.37
N THR A 636 14.41 -17.60 -10.76
CA THR A 636 15.02 -17.03 -9.54
C THR A 636 16.53 -16.89 -9.66
N VAL A 637 17.08 -15.84 -9.05
CA VAL A 637 18.51 -15.62 -8.86
C VAL A 637 18.73 -15.23 -7.40
N VAL A 638 19.35 -16.13 -6.63
CA VAL A 638 19.55 -15.96 -5.18
C VAL A 638 20.56 -14.85 -4.85
N SER A 639 21.59 -14.68 -5.67
CA SER A 639 22.63 -13.66 -5.46
C SER A 639 23.19 -13.18 -6.79
N PHE A 640 23.56 -11.89 -6.86
CA PHE A 640 24.19 -11.28 -8.04
C PHE A 640 25.02 -10.03 -7.65
N PRO A 641 26.15 -9.75 -8.32
CA PRO A 641 26.87 -10.64 -9.22
C PRO A 641 27.57 -11.78 -8.46
#